data_AF-A0A924TWJ9-F1
#
_entry.id   AF-A0A924TWJ9-F1
#
_cell.length_a   1.000
_cell.length_b   1.000
_cell.length_c   1.000
_cell.angle_alpha   90.00
_cell.angle_beta   90.00
_cell.angle_gamma   90.00
#
_symmetry.space_group_name_H-M   'P 1'
#
loop_
_entity.id
_entity.type
_entity.pdbx_description
1 polymer ?
#
loop_
_entity_poly.entity_id
_entity_poly.type
_entity_poly.pdbx_seq_one_letter_code
_entity_poly.pdbx_strand_id
1 'polypeptide(L)'
;MMQLNHAGQNASPASTSRCRLPHWRAFLLAALCSASGAHAASVDLYIDNRSDKGTYAADELEVHTVVVGNRGPGAASNAVFSLDVPNTRNSSQPWNTTVVCSASGGATCPASYSLLASNASTLQGSIPSLPIGGAVTLTIRAPGNPASYLYGAQNVQATVVAGAGDTDVSPASNTSNTWIYIPPPVSSYGTSVTGPANVAAPGSTAVNYTVVVSNLGDNNSIFTTLLLNQGQGSGTASGLPYLANARITSIACTGTTGGASCGNVRALNASGALQNPQPAGLVDGTGNQQNIGVQAMPAGSSVTLTVTVNTGISQCSDDVNGNTQARSLVLQSALNPMNSYGGVLENVGNPGDDVAAQTTAVGTFACFKGDLLVNSIVQSPSIAPIGPNAAFSYTATYSNSVASPDAATNVPLSFTALWPIGGSVMNASASCVASGGAVCPAAYSVPNGNTVNAIAPSMPTNSQLQITFSGTSGGNTTQLCQPQVQLAQATIQPPAGTYADTNYNPASIPSFTTGTPTQGNNAYQTQTQANIGVACGASYDLSTEKSGPFSDYAATIPITVVAPGQYIYFRHKVKLLAPSDALVDYVIGDSLQYYTNAGRTAGGGGSPSSRGMSYETFGSPSSRVYFAGNPANPAGLSTPAGYAPFGTTITPYDTGVRCTAFGGAVCPDSIVAGGSSGGGGTFLYSYGWGANWSTGKPVFPV
;
A
#
# COMPACT_ATOMS: atom_id res chain seq x y z
N MET A 1 1.74 -37.14 9.11
CA MET A 1 2.50 -37.48 10.35
C MET A 1 1.62 -37.21 11.55
N MET A 2 1.89 -37.80 12.71
CA MET A 2 0.93 -38.04 13.81
C MET A 2 -0.24 -38.95 13.34
N GLN A 3 -0.29 -40.27 13.57
CA GLN A 3 0.14 -41.17 14.67
C GLN A 3 -0.94 -41.32 15.77
N LEU A 4 -1.26 -42.58 16.10
CA LEU A 4 -2.38 -43.00 16.95
C LEU A 4 -2.10 -42.80 18.45
N ASN A 5 -3.14 -42.90 19.30
CA ASN A 5 -3.05 -43.85 20.43
C ASN A 5 -4.38 -44.30 21.09
N HIS A 6 -4.38 -45.59 21.46
CA HIS A 6 -5.01 -46.23 22.64
C HIS A 6 -6.54 -46.20 22.90
N ALA A 7 -7.18 -47.33 22.56
CA ALA A 7 -7.74 -48.33 23.47
C ALA A 7 -8.67 -47.96 24.65
N GLY A 8 -9.80 -48.67 24.75
CA GLY A 8 -10.61 -48.85 25.97
C GLY A 8 -11.57 -50.05 25.83
N GLN A 9 -11.52 -51.00 26.77
CA GLN A 9 -12.45 -52.14 26.88
C GLN A 9 -13.44 -51.90 28.04
N ASN A 10 -14.67 -52.45 27.97
CA ASN A 10 -15.24 -53.24 29.08
C ASN A 10 -16.64 -53.86 28.81
N ALA A 11 -16.84 -55.01 29.45
CA ALA A 11 -18.08 -55.59 30.01
C ALA A 11 -19.38 -55.78 29.17
N SER A 12 -19.82 -57.05 29.15
CA SER A 12 -21.22 -57.53 29.12
C SER A 12 -21.49 -58.24 30.50
N PRO A 13 -22.59 -58.97 30.83
CA PRO A 13 -23.86 -59.25 30.11
C PRO A 13 -25.17 -59.26 30.98
N ALA A 14 -26.35 -59.43 30.33
CA ALA A 14 -27.62 -59.98 30.86
C ALA A 14 -28.57 -60.33 29.67
N SER A 15 -29.36 -61.41 29.57
CA SER A 15 -30.33 -62.09 30.48
C SER A 15 -31.64 -61.31 30.68
N THR A 16 -32.89 -61.84 30.60
CA THR A 16 -33.56 -63.10 30.13
C THR A 16 -35.11 -62.84 30.08
N SER A 17 -36.07 -63.62 29.52
CA SER A 17 -36.15 -64.63 28.44
C SER A 17 -37.62 -65.11 28.18
N ARG A 18 -37.87 -65.86 27.08
CA ARG A 18 -38.99 -66.82 26.81
C ARG A 18 -40.44 -66.33 26.57
N CYS A 19 -41.05 -66.83 25.47
CA CYS A 19 -42.46 -67.27 25.41
C CYS A 19 -42.62 -68.34 24.29
N ARG A 20 -42.70 -69.64 24.63
CA ARG A 20 -43.91 -70.51 24.70
C ARG A 20 -44.55 -70.93 23.36
N LEU A 21 -44.51 -72.25 23.10
CA LEU A 21 -45.28 -73.01 22.11
C LEU A 21 -46.55 -73.62 22.74
N PRO A 22 -47.54 -74.04 21.90
CA PRO A 22 -47.83 -75.47 21.74
C PRO A 22 -47.90 -75.89 20.26
N HIS A 23 -47.24 -76.97 19.83
CA HIS A 23 -47.70 -78.38 19.91
C HIS A 23 -48.98 -78.71 19.13
N TRP A 24 -48.85 -79.45 18.03
CA TRP A 24 -49.71 -80.58 17.61
C TRP A 24 -48.83 -81.59 16.82
N ARG A 25 -49.26 -82.87 16.66
CA ARG A 25 -48.35 -83.99 16.31
C ARG A 25 -48.48 -84.53 14.88
N ALA A 26 -47.32 -84.58 14.21
CA ALA A 26 -46.75 -85.68 13.42
C ALA A 26 -47.57 -86.44 12.35
N PHE A 27 -47.00 -86.50 11.14
CA PHE A 27 -46.87 -87.73 10.35
C PHE A 27 -45.53 -87.73 9.59
N LEU A 28 -44.96 -88.91 9.31
CA LEU A 28 -43.74 -89.09 8.51
C LEU A 28 -44.11 -89.37 7.04
N LEU A 29 -43.43 -88.75 6.06
CA LEU A 29 -42.36 -89.38 5.25
C LEU A 29 -41.82 -88.45 4.12
N ALA A 30 -40.56 -88.64 3.74
CA ALA A 30 -39.93 -88.35 2.44
C ALA A 30 -40.24 -87.01 1.70
N ALA A 31 -39.35 -86.00 1.87
CA ALA A 31 -39.19 -84.88 0.93
C ALA A 31 -37.76 -84.29 0.97
N LEU A 32 -36.74 -85.08 0.63
CA LEU A 32 -35.38 -84.56 0.41
C LEU A 32 -35.26 -84.03 -1.03
N CYS A 33 -35.53 -82.73 -1.22
CA CYS A 33 -35.30 -82.03 -2.48
C CYS A 33 -34.84 -80.59 -2.24
N SER A 34 -33.64 -80.29 -2.75
CA SER A 34 -33.25 -79.00 -3.31
C SER A 34 -33.58 -77.74 -2.51
N ALA A 35 -32.85 -77.51 -1.42
CA ALA A 35 -32.39 -76.16 -1.16
C ALA A 35 -31.38 -75.77 -2.26
N SER A 36 -31.88 -75.28 -3.39
CA SER A 36 -31.04 -74.80 -4.49
C SER A 36 -30.29 -73.55 -4.01
N GLY A 37 -29.03 -73.72 -3.63
CA GLY A 37 -28.11 -72.60 -3.52
C GLY A 37 -28.12 -71.85 -4.86
N ALA A 38 -28.37 -70.54 -4.82
CA ALA A 38 -28.32 -69.71 -6.01
C ALA A 38 -26.86 -69.70 -6.51
N HIS A 39 -26.55 -70.56 -7.48
CA HIS A 39 -25.26 -70.51 -8.17
C HIS A 39 -25.15 -69.17 -8.87
N ALA A 40 -24.00 -68.53 -8.72
CA ALA A 40 -23.72 -67.24 -9.34
C ALA A 40 -23.95 -67.33 -10.86
N ALA A 41 -24.78 -66.44 -11.41
CA ALA A 41 -25.02 -66.44 -12.85
C ALA A 41 -23.73 -66.01 -13.55
N SER A 42 -23.19 -66.90 -14.37
CA SER A 42 -22.07 -66.59 -15.26
C SER A 42 -22.60 -65.73 -16.41
N VAL A 43 -22.11 -64.50 -16.55
CA VAL A 43 -22.59 -63.50 -17.52
C VAL A 43 -21.43 -62.88 -18.29
N ASP A 44 -21.68 -62.31 -19.46
CA ASP A 44 -20.72 -61.57 -20.29
C ASP A 44 -21.41 -60.26 -20.63
N LEU A 45 -21.23 -59.27 -19.76
CA LEU A 45 -21.78 -57.96 -19.99
C LEU A 45 -20.91 -57.18 -20.97
N TYR A 46 -21.53 -56.23 -21.64
CA TYR A 46 -20.82 -55.22 -22.40
C TYR A 46 -21.53 -53.88 -22.32
N ILE A 47 -20.73 -52.83 -22.46
CA ILE A 47 -21.22 -51.46 -22.62
C ILE A 47 -20.56 -50.80 -23.83
N ASP A 48 -21.31 -50.00 -24.57
CA ASP A 48 -20.82 -49.12 -25.62
C ASP A 48 -21.35 -47.70 -25.39
N ASN A 49 -20.50 -46.69 -25.47
CA ASN A 49 -20.85 -45.28 -25.27
C ASN A 49 -20.38 -44.48 -26.47
N ARG A 50 -21.29 -43.72 -27.09
CA ARG A 50 -21.02 -42.81 -28.20
C ARG A 50 -21.69 -41.47 -27.97
N SER A 51 -20.99 -40.38 -28.22
CA SER A 51 -21.61 -39.07 -28.41
C SER A 51 -22.23 -38.95 -29.81
N ASP A 52 -23.16 -38.01 -30.00
CA ASP A 52 -23.65 -37.67 -31.35
C ASP A 52 -22.63 -36.86 -32.17
N LYS A 53 -21.71 -36.16 -31.50
CA LYS A 53 -20.56 -35.47 -32.12
C LYS A 53 -19.32 -35.44 -31.22
N GLY A 54 -18.17 -35.10 -31.82
CA GLY A 54 -16.87 -35.04 -31.13
C GLY A 54 -16.49 -33.68 -30.55
N THR A 55 -17.32 -32.63 -30.72
CA THR A 55 -16.99 -31.26 -30.26
C THR A 55 -18.24 -30.46 -29.89
N TYR A 56 -18.20 -29.80 -28.73
CA TYR A 56 -19.32 -29.04 -28.16
C TYR A 56 -18.88 -27.65 -27.71
N ALA A 57 -19.79 -26.67 -27.72
CA ALA A 57 -19.58 -25.41 -26.99
C ALA A 57 -19.74 -25.62 -25.47
N ALA A 58 -19.18 -24.72 -24.66
CA ALA A 58 -19.07 -24.90 -23.21
C ALA A 58 -20.41 -24.93 -22.45
N ASP A 59 -21.51 -24.50 -23.08
CA ASP A 59 -22.88 -24.47 -22.56
C ASP A 59 -23.86 -25.36 -23.36
N GLU A 60 -23.37 -26.10 -24.36
CA GLU A 60 -24.19 -26.91 -25.26
C GLU A 60 -24.69 -28.21 -24.59
N LEU A 61 -25.80 -28.78 -25.08
CA LEU A 61 -26.27 -30.08 -24.61
C LEU A 61 -25.50 -31.22 -25.28
N GLU A 62 -24.84 -32.04 -24.47
CA GLU A 62 -24.13 -33.24 -24.90
C GLU A 62 -25.08 -34.43 -24.96
N VAL A 63 -25.08 -35.14 -26.09
CA VAL A 63 -26.01 -36.26 -26.32
C VAL A 63 -25.23 -37.57 -26.39
N HIS A 64 -25.38 -38.40 -25.36
CA HIS A 64 -24.77 -39.72 -25.27
C HIS A 64 -25.78 -40.83 -25.56
N THR A 65 -25.38 -41.75 -26.43
CA THR A 65 -26.04 -43.04 -26.64
C THR A 65 -25.22 -44.12 -25.96
N VAL A 66 -25.79 -44.73 -24.91
CA VAL A 66 -25.18 -45.81 -24.15
C VAL A 66 -25.97 -47.09 -24.40
N VAL A 67 -25.31 -48.14 -24.88
CA VAL A 67 -25.90 -49.48 -25.04
C VAL A 67 -25.31 -50.39 -23.97
N VAL A 68 -26.15 -51.06 -23.20
CA VAL A 68 -25.74 -52.06 -22.20
C VAL A 68 -26.41 -53.39 -22.52
N GLY A 69 -25.64 -54.48 -22.66
CA GLY A 69 -26.18 -55.78 -23.03
C GLY A 69 -25.46 -56.95 -22.39
N ASN A 70 -26.03 -58.14 -22.56
CA ASN A 70 -25.50 -59.40 -22.01
C ASN A 70 -25.43 -60.47 -23.10
N ARG A 71 -24.28 -61.11 -23.28
CA ARG A 71 -24.05 -62.17 -24.28
C ARG A 71 -24.28 -63.59 -23.72
N GLY A 72 -24.49 -63.74 -22.41
CA GLY A 72 -24.66 -65.03 -21.73
C GLY A 72 -23.38 -65.49 -21.00
N PRO A 73 -23.28 -66.76 -20.56
CA PRO A 73 -24.25 -67.85 -20.75
C PRO A 73 -25.50 -67.76 -19.86
N GLY A 74 -25.52 -66.90 -18.84
CA GLY A 74 -26.65 -66.66 -17.94
C GLY A 74 -27.36 -65.32 -18.17
N ALA A 75 -28.52 -65.13 -17.53
CA ALA A 75 -29.21 -63.85 -17.47
C ALA A 75 -28.74 -63.05 -16.25
N ALA A 76 -28.40 -61.77 -16.43
CA ALA A 76 -27.98 -60.89 -15.34
C ALA A 76 -29.20 -60.23 -14.66
N SER A 77 -29.11 -60.00 -13.35
CA SER A 77 -30.19 -59.39 -12.55
C SER A 77 -29.68 -58.22 -11.73
N ASN A 78 -30.34 -57.06 -11.80
CA ASN A 78 -29.92 -55.82 -11.13
C ASN A 78 -28.49 -55.35 -11.51
N ALA A 79 -28.07 -55.55 -12.75
CA ALA A 79 -26.80 -55.02 -13.25
C ALA A 79 -26.83 -53.48 -13.19
N VAL A 80 -25.75 -52.86 -12.69
CA VAL A 80 -25.67 -51.41 -12.51
C VAL A 80 -24.81 -50.82 -13.60
N PHE A 81 -25.37 -49.92 -14.43
CA PHE A 81 -24.56 -49.11 -15.32
C PHE A 81 -24.21 -47.77 -14.66
N SER A 82 -23.09 -47.17 -15.07
CA SER A 82 -22.77 -45.79 -14.78
C SER A 82 -22.20 -45.06 -15.99
N LEU A 83 -22.36 -43.73 -16.02
CA LEU A 83 -21.79 -42.84 -17.04
C LEU A 83 -21.24 -41.60 -16.33
N ASP A 84 -19.92 -41.38 -16.35
CA ASP A 84 -19.29 -40.18 -15.83
C ASP A 84 -19.04 -39.17 -16.96
N VAL A 85 -19.61 -37.97 -16.80
CA VAL A 85 -19.58 -36.87 -17.78
C VAL A 85 -18.94 -35.65 -17.09
N PRO A 86 -17.59 -35.49 -17.15
CA PRO A 86 -16.85 -34.67 -16.17
C PRO A 86 -17.17 -33.17 -16.16
N ASN A 87 -17.53 -32.60 -17.31
CA ASN A 87 -17.95 -31.21 -17.47
C ASN A 87 -19.20 -30.83 -16.63
N THR A 88 -20.14 -31.77 -16.43
CA THR A 88 -21.41 -31.51 -15.73
C THR A 88 -21.24 -31.26 -14.23
N ARG A 89 -20.06 -31.52 -13.64
CA ARG A 89 -19.76 -31.56 -12.21
C ARG A 89 -20.30 -30.38 -11.36
N ASN A 90 -20.36 -29.18 -11.93
CA ASN A 90 -20.85 -27.97 -11.25
C ASN A 90 -22.24 -27.51 -11.74
N SER A 91 -22.99 -28.35 -12.46
CA SER A 91 -24.25 -27.93 -13.12
C SER A 91 -25.42 -27.95 -12.14
N SER A 92 -26.25 -26.90 -12.18
CA SER A 92 -27.47 -26.80 -11.37
C SER A 92 -28.67 -27.54 -11.97
N GLN A 93 -28.54 -28.12 -13.17
CA GLN A 93 -29.62 -28.79 -13.90
C GLN A 93 -29.61 -30.31 -13.63
N PRO A 94 -30.71 -30.90 -13.08
CA PRO A 94 -30.79 -32.31 -12.72
C PRO A 94 -30.98 -33.21 -13.97
N TRP A 95 -29.87 -33.49 -14.65
CA TRP A 95 -29.87 -34.11 -15.98
C TRP A 95 -30.18 -35.61 -16.02
N ASN A 96 -30.20 -36.29 -14.87
CA ASN A 96 -30.73 -37.65 -14.72
C ASN A 96 -32.22 -37.76 -15.07
N THR A 97 -32.94 -36.64 -15.18
CA THR A 97 -34.34 -36.59 -15.65
C THR A 97 -34.49 -36.64 -17.18
N THR A 98 -33.40 -36.48 -17.94
CA THR A 98 -33.42 -36.42 -19.42
C THR A 98 -33.31 -37.77 -20.13
N VAL A 99 -33.10 -38.84 -19.35
CA VAL A 99 -32.72 -40.16 -19.86
C VAL A 99 -33.90 -40.87 -20.51
N VAL A 100 -33.81 -41.11 -21.82
CA VAL A 100 -34.76 -41.93 -22.58
C VAL A 100 -34.16 -43.31 -22.75
N CYS A 101 -34.82 -44.35 -22.21
CA CYS A 101 -34.37 -45.74 -22.36
C CYS A 101 -35.33 -46.55 -23.24
N SER A 102 -34.76 -47.42 -24.06
CA SER A 102 -35.45 -48.47 -24.81
C SER A 102 -34.80 -49.82 -24.49
N ALA A 103 -35.59 -50.90 -24.50
CA ALA A 103 -35.13 -52.24 -24.13
C ALA A 103 -35.48 -53.28 -25.19
N SER A 104 -34.66 -54.32 -25.30
CA SER A 104 -34.72 -55.35 -26.34
C SER A 104 -34.27 -56.71 -25.80
N GLY A 105 -34.64 -57.80 -26.48
CA GLY A 105 -34.30 -59.17 -26.08
C GLY A 105 -34.83 -59.57 -24.68
N GLY A 106 -35.94 -58.98 -24.24
CA GLY A 106 -36.51 -59.23 -22.90
C GLY A 106 -35.84 -58.48 -21.75
N ALA A 107 -34.90 -57.56 -22.03
CA ALA A 107 -34.33 -56.68 -21.02
C ALA A 107 -35.37 -55.67 -20.49
N THR A 108 -35.11 -55.12 -19.30
CA THR A 108 -35.96 -54.11 -18.64
C THR A 108 -35.18 -52.83 -18.38
N CYS A 109 -35.69 -51.68 -18.82
CA CYS A 109 -35.10 -50.38 -18.51
C CYS A 109 -35.10 -50.09 -16.99
N PRO A 110 -34.08 -49.38 -16.47
CA PRO A 110 -34.11 -48.86 -15.09
C PRO A 110 -35.35 -47.99 -14.84
N ALA A 111 -35.99 -48.19 -13.68
CA ALA A 111 -37.18 -47.45 -13.27
C ALA A 111 -36.89 -46.01 -12.81
N SER A 112 -35.63 -45.71 -12.50
CA SER A 112 -35.14 -44.38 -12.12
C SER A 112 -33.63 -44.29 -12.35
N TYR A 113 -33.12 -43.06 -12.43
CA TYR A 113 -31.70 -42.75 -12.55
C TYR A 113 -31.31 -41.72 -11.50
N SER A 114 -30.11 -41.82 -10.96
CA SER A 114 -29.57 -40.90 -9.95
C SER A 114 -28.21 -40.33 -10.40
N LEU A 115 -27.90 -39.12 -9.93
CA LEU A 115 -26.54 -38.60 -9.98
C LEU A 115 -25.82 -38.97 -8.67
N LEU A 116 -24.56 -39.37 -8.77
CA LEU A 116 -23.75 -39.75 -7.61
C LEU A 116 -23.43 -38.52 -6.76
N ALA A 117 -23.95 -38.48 -5.53
CA ALA A 117 -23.88 -37.30 -4.65
C ALA A 117 -22.45 -36.85 -4.26
N SER A 118 -21.41 -37.65 -4.51
CA SER A 118 -20.02 -37.30 -4.26
C SER A 118 -19.35 -36.51 -5.41
N ASN A 119 -19.95 -36.44 -6.60
CA ASN A 119 -19.38 -35.73 -7.74
C ASN A 119 -20.37 -35.02 -8.67
N ALA A 120 -21.67 -35.31 -8.61
CA ALA A 120 -22.72 -34.78 -9.51
C ALA A 120 -22.48 -34.98 -11.03
N SER A 121 -21.42 -35.70 -11.41
CA SER A 121 -21.00 -35.96 -12.80
C SER A 121 -21.23 -37.39 -13.25
N THR A 122 -21.38 -38.34 -12.32
CA THR A 122 -21.69 -39.74 -12.64
C THR A 122 -23.18 -40.02 -12.51
N LEU A 123 -23.83 -40.35 -13.64
CA LEU A 123 -25.17 -40.95 -13.67
C LEU A 123 -25.08 -42.44 -13.34
N GLN A 124 -26.07 -42.96 -12.61
CA GLN A 124 -26.22 -44.40 -12.34
C GLN A 124 -27.67 -44.87 -12.51
N GLY A 125 -27.83 -46.16 -12.83
CA GLY A 125 -29.13 -46.83 -12.82
C GLY A 125 -29.01 -48.35 -12.81
N SER A 126 -29.93 -49.02 -12.10
CA SER A 126 -29.99 -50.49 -12.01
C SER A 126 -30.92 -51.06 -13.08
N ILE A 127 -30.40 -51.90 -13.95
CA ILE A 127 -31.11 -52.64 -15.00
C ILE A 127 -31.73 -53.89 -14.32
N PRO A 128 -33.06 -53.97 -14.10
CA PRO A 128 -33.62 -55.00 -13.22
C PRO A 128 -33.44 -56.43 -13.75
N SER A 129 -33.53 -56.60 -15.08
CA SER A 129 -33.25 -57.85 -15.77
C SER A 129 -32.59 -57.59 -17.12
N LEU A 130 -31.56 -58.37 -17.42
CA LEU A 130 -30.81 -58.32 -18.68
C LEU A 130 -30.55 -59.76 -19.17
N PRO A 131 -31.52 -60.38 -19.88
CA PRO A 131 -31.41 -61.75 -20.38
C PRO A 131 -30.25 -61.96 -21.37
N ILE A 132 -29.98 -63.22 -21.69
CA ILE A 132 -29.02 -63.62 -22.72
C ILE A 132 -29.48 -63.04 -24.08
N GLY A 133 -28.66 -62.23 -24.72
CA GLY A 133 -29.01 -61.50 -25.94
C GLY A 133 -29.90 -60.27 -25.71
N GLY A 134 -30.22 -59.95 -24.46
CA GLY A 134 -30.94 -58.74 -24.08
C GLY A 134 -30.02 -57.52 -24.05
N ALA A 135 -30.58 -56.36 -24.41
CA ALA A 135 -29.88 -55.08 -24.35
C ALA A 135 -30.83 -53.92 -24.06
N VAL A 136 -30.36 -52.93 -23.29
CA VAL A 136 -30.97 -51.60 -23.13
C VAL A 136 -30.14 -50.56 -23.89
N THR A 137 -30.82 -49.59 -24.51
CA THR A 137 -30.19 -48.43 -25.16
C THR A 137 -30.74 -47.17 -24.53
N LEU A 138 -29.86 -46.36 -23.96
CA LEU A 138 -30.16 -45.12 -23.27
C LEU A 138 -29.67 -43.92 -24.11
N THR A 139 -30.56 -42.97 -24.39
CA THR A 139 -30.20 -41.64 -24.88
C THR A 139 -30.23 -40.66 -23.71
N ILE A 140 -29.11 -39.99 -23.48
CA ILE A 140 -28.83 -39.17 -22.29
C ILE A 140 -28.47 -37.77 -22.77
N ARG A 141 -29.10 -36.72 -22.22
CA ARG A 141 -28.81 -35.31 -22.57
C ARG A 141 -28.17 -34.61 -21.39
N ALA A 142 -26.84 -34.65 -21.33
CA ALA A 142 -26.04 -33.98 -20.32
C ALA A 142 -25.89 -32.49 -20.66
N PRO A 143 -26.02 -31.56 -19.70
CA PRO A 143 -25.81 -30.14 -19.93
C PRO A 143 -24.33 -29.79 -19.80
N GLY A 144 -23.76 -29.20 -20.86
CA GLY A 144 -22.51 -28.47 -20.77
C GLY A 144 -22.55 -27.41 -19.66
N ASN A 145 -21.38 -27.02 -19.16
CA ASN A 145 -21.29 -26.08 -18.05
C ASN A 145 -20.07 -25.14 -18.14
N PRO A 146 -20.28 -23.83 -18.39
CA PRO A 146 -19.18 -22.86 -18.43
C PRO A 146 -18.50 -22.68 -17.06
N ALA A 147 -19.18 -22.95 -15.94
CA ALA A 147 -18.61 -22.86 -14.59
C ALA A 147 -17.74 -24.07 -14.19
N SER A 148 -17.49 -25.01 -15.10
CA SER A 148 -16.56 -26.13 -14.90
C SER A 148 -15.10 -25.76 -15.22
N TYR A 149 -14.88 -24.82 -16.15
CA TYR A 149 -13.58 -24.51 -16.76
C TYR A 149 -12.85 -25.74 -17.38
N LEU A 150 -13.57 -26.83 -17.67
CA LEU A 150 -13.02 -28.06 -18.24
C LEU A 150 -12.95 -28.01 -19.76
N TYR A 151 -11.90 -27.35 -20.26
CA TYR A 151 -11.57 -27.26 -21.68
C TYR A 151 -10.64 -28.39 -22.14
N GLY A 152 -10.56 -28.60 -23.45
CA GLY A 152 -9.78 -29.66 -24.07
C GLY A 152 -10.56 -30.97 -24.21
N ALA A 153 -9.82 -32.07 -24.41
CA ALA A 153 -10.40 -33.39 -24.61
C ALA A 153 -10.86 -34.01 -23.28
N GLN A 154 -12.17 -34.23 -23.14
CA GLN A 154 -12.77 -34.94 -22.00
C GLN A 154 -13.00 -36.41 -22.37
N ASN A 155 -12.72 -37.32 -21.44
CA ASN A 155 -13.13 -38.71 -21.56
C ASN A 155 -14.46 -38.93 -20.82
N VAL A 156 -15.49 -39.31 -21.56
CA VAL A 156 -16.79 -39.72 -21.02
C VAL A 156 -16.79 -41.25 -20.88
N GLN A 157 -16.62 -41.73 -19.66
CA GLN A 157 -16.52 -43.16 -19.37
C GLN A 157 -17.88 -43.73 -18.99
N ALA A 158 -18.27 -44.81 -19.65
CA ALA A 158 -19.40 -45.63 -19.26
C ALA A 158 -18.91 -46.99 -18.75
N THR A 159 -19.48 -47.48 -17.65
CA THR A 159 -19.18 -48.81 -17.10
C THR A 159 -20.47 -49.58 -16.81
N VAL A 160 -20.36 -50.91 -16.74
CA VAL A 160 -21.42 -51.79 -16.22
C VAL A 160 -20.84 -52.77 -15.21
N VAL A 161 -21.56 -53.02 -14.12
CA VAL A 161 -21.19 -53.98 -13.09
C VAL A 161 -22.31 -55.00 -12.94
N ALA A 162 -21.96 -56.29 -12.89
CA ALA A 162 -22.91 -57.37 -12.70
C ALA A 162 -23.62 -57.28 -11.33
N GLY A 163 -24.80 -57.89 -11.21
CA GLY A 163 -25.58 -57.87 -9.98
C GLY A 163 -24.89 -58.53 -8.79
N ALA A 164 -25.33 -58.21 -7.57
CA ALA A 164 -24.81 -58.84 -6.37
C ALA A 164 -25.16 -60.34 -6.33
N GLY A 165 -24.21 -61.18 -6.73
CA GLY A 165 -24.36 -62.63 -6.88
C GLY A 165 -24.11 -63.14 -8.30
N ASP A 166 -24.06 -62.27 -9.32
CA ASP A 166 -23.65 -62.63 -10.67
C ASP A 166 -22.11 -62.55 -10.79
N THR A 167 -21.52 -63.29 -11.73
CA THR A 167 -20.08 -63.29 -12.01
C THR A 167 -19.83 -63.07 -13.49
N ASP A 168 -19.16 -61.97 -13.82
CA ASP A 168 -18.82 -61.64 -15.20
C ASP A 168 -17.58 -62.40 -15.69
N VAL A 169 -17.67 -63.04 -16.86
CA VAL A 169 -16.58 -63.81 -17.50
C VAL A 169 -15.75 -62.97 -18.48
N SER A 170 -16.23 -61.78 -18.84
CA SER A 170 -15.54 -60.79 -19.68
C SER A 170 -15.56 -59.37 -19.06
N PRO A 171 -15.00 -59.14 -17.86
CA PRO A 171 -14.94 -57.79 -17.28
C PRO A 171 -14.23 -56.74 -18.14
N ALA A 172 -13.49 -57.14 -19.18
CA ALA A 172 -12.87 -56.25 -20.15
C ALA A 172 -13.87 -55.54 -21.09
N SER A 173 -15.07 -56.11 -21.33
CA SER A 173 -16.13 -55.44 -22.11
C SER A 173 -17.00 -54.48 -21.28
N ASN A 174 -16.77 -54.40 -19.97
CA ASN A 174 -17.57 -53.64 -19.02
C ASN A 174 -17.16 -52.17 -18.87
N THR A 175 -16.38 -51.63 -19.82
CA THR A 175 -16.00 -50.22 -19.84
C THR A 175 -15.87 -49.75 -21.29
N SER A 176 -16.56 -48.66 -21.62
CA SER A 176 -16.42 -47.94 -22.89
C SER A 176 -16.10 -46.47 -22.62
N ASN A 177 -15.31 -45.87 -23.50
CA ASN A 177 -14.75 -44.52 -23.35
C ASN A 177 -15.02 -43.75 -24.65
N THR A 178 -15.77 -42.65 -24.57
CA THR A 178 -15.95 -41.71 -25.68
C THR A 178 -15.19 -40.44 -25.40
N TRP A 179 -14.45 -39.94 -26.39
CA TRP A 179 -13.73 -38.67 -26.29
C TRP A 179 -14.52 -37.55 -26.96
N ILE A 180 -14.68 -36.45 -26.24
CA ILE A 180 -15.30 -35.21 -26.72
C ILE A 180 -14.34 -34.05 -26.49
N TYR A 181 -14.44 -32.99 -27.29
CA TYR A 181 -13.60 -31.80 -27.17
C TYR A 181 -14.43 -30.56 -26.89
N ILE A 182 -14.07 -29.81 -25.85
CA ILE A 182 -14.64 -28.49 -25.56
C ILE A 182 -13.54 -27.46 -25.82
N PRO A 183 -13.66 -26.55 -26.80
CA PRO A 183 -12.65 -25.54 -27.05
C PRO A 183 -12.58 -24.56 -25.87
N PRO A 184 -11.39 -24.00 -25.55
CA PRO A 184 -11.31 -22.87 -24.64
C PRO A 184 -12.02 -21.65 -25.26
N PRO A 185 -12.66 -20.78 -24.46
CA PRO A 185 -13.35 -19.60 -24.97
C PRO A 185 -12.37 -18.64 -25.63
N VAL A 186 -12.77 -18.06 -26.77
CA VAL A 186 -12.07 -16.96 -27.42
C VAL A 186 -12.13 -15.76 -26.49
N SER A 187 -10.96 -15.24 -26.09
CA SER A 187 -10.85 -14.00 -25.34
C SER A 187 -9.96 -13.08 -26.15
N SER A 188 -10.58 -12.07 -26.76
CA SER A 188 -9.94 -11.00 -27.51
C SER A 188 -10.71 -9.71 -27.30
N TYR A 189 -10.00 -8.60 -27.19
CA TYR A 189 -10.59 -7.32 -26.80
C TYR A 189 -10.09 -6.21 -27.74
N GLY A 190 -10.06 -4.97 -27.29
CA GLY A 190 -9.45 -3.87 -28.04
C GLY A 190 -10.01 -2.51 -27.63
N THR A 191 -9.13 -1.53 -27.51
CA THR A 191 -9.49 -0.15 -27.18
C THR A 191 -8.91 0.84 -28.18
N SER A 192 -9.58 1.98 -28.35
CA SER A 192 -9.04 3.13 -29.08
C SER A 192 -9.34 4.41 -28.31
N VAL A 193 -8.38 5.34 -28.33
CA VAL A 193 -8.54 6.69 -27.76
C VAL A 193 -8.31 7.70 -28.87
N THR A 194 -9.25 8.63 -29.03
CA THR A 194 -9.14 9.75 -29.98
C THR A 194 -9.49 11.06 -29.27
N GLY A 195 -8.96 12.17 -29.77
CA GLY A 195 -9.20 13.50 -29.20
C GLY A 195 -8.46 14.58 -30.00
N PRO A 196 -8.52 15.85 -29.57
CA PRO A 196 -7.82 16.92 -30.26
C PRO A 196 -6.30 16.76 -30.15
N ALA A 197 -5.59 16.96 -31.26
CA ALA A 197 -4.12 16.99 -31.25
C ALA A 197 -3.57 18.24 -30.56
N ASN A 198 -4.31 19.36 -30.58
CA ASN A 198 -3.93 20.64 -29.98
C ASN A 198 -5.13 21.29 -29.27
N VAL A 199 -4.88 21.97 -28.16
CA VAL A 199 -5.86 22.71 -27.35
C VAL A 199 -5.31 24.11 -27.08
N ALA A 200 -6.04 25.14 -27.50
CA ALA A 200 -5.57 26.53 -27.42
C ALA A 200 -5.75 27.13 -26.01
N ALA A 201 -4.74 27.89 -25.58
CA ALA A 201 -4.77 28.73 -24.39
C ALA A 201 -4.70 30.22 -24.78
N PRO A 202 -5.20 31.14 -23.93
CA PRO A 202 -5.98 30.90 -22.72
C PRO A 202 -7.49 30.84 -23.03
N GLY A 203 -8.14 29.70 -22.80
CA GLY A 203 -9.59 29.59 -23.00
C GLY A 203 -10.18 28.20 -22.76
N SER A 204 -9.56 27.14 -23.30
CA SER A 204 -10.05 25.77 -23.11
C SER A 204 -9.49 25.14 -21.83
N THR A 205 -10.26 25.25 -20.75
CA THR A 205 -10.04 24.55 -19.46
C THR A 205 -10.59 23.11 -19.45
N ALA A 206 -11.19 22.66 -20.55
CA ALA A 206 -11.73 21.32 -20.71
C ALA A 206 -11.43 20.75 -22.12
N VAL A 207 -11.21 19.44 -22.18
CA VAL A 207 -10.84 18.66 -23.36
C VAL A 207 -11.68 17.39 -23.40
N ASN A 208 -12.32 17.11 -24.53
CA ASN A 208 -13.10 15.89 -24.72
C ASN A 208 -12.31 14.87 -25.54
N TYR A 209 -12.26 13.65 -25.05
CA TYR A 209 -11.75 12.47 -25.74
C TYR A 209 -12.89 11.49 -26.00
N THR A 210 -12.76 10.70 -27.07
CA THR A 210 -13.64 9.56 -27.34
C THR A 210 -12.81 8.28 -27.18
N VAL A 211 -13.23 7.43 -26.23
CA VAL A 211 -12.67 6.10 -26.00
C VAL A 211 -13.67 5.06 -26.47
N VAL A 212 -13.25 4.12 -27.32
CA VAL A 212 -14.09 2.98 -27.73
C VAL A 212 -13.48 1.71 -27.15
N VAL A 213 -14.26 0.97 -26.36
CA VAL A 213 -13.91 -0.35 -25.83
C VAL A 213 -14.71 -1.40 -26.59
N SER A 214 -14.05 -2.46 -27.05
CA SER A 214 -14.63 -3.50 -27.89
C SER A 214 -14.44 -4.90 -27.29
N ASN A 215 -15.42 -5.78 -27.49
CA ASN A 215 -15.31 -7.20 -27.22
C ASN A 215 -15.22 -7.94 -28.56
N LEU A 216 -14.12 -8.64 -28.80
CA LEU A 216 -13.89 -9.42 -30.02
C LEU A 216 -13.96 -10.94 -29.76
N GLY A 217 -14.16 -11.36 -28.50
CA GLY A 217 -14.29 -12.76 -28.08
C GLY A 217 -15.59 -13.09 -27.36
N ASP A 218 -15.68 -14.32 -26.86
CA ASP A 218 -16.86 -14.91 -26.21
C ASP A 218 -17.10 -14.39 -24.78
N ASN A 219 -16.09 -13.75 -24.17
CA ASN A 219 -16.15 -13.34 -22.76
C ASN A 219 -17.00 -12.07 -22.55
N ASN A 220 -18.19 -12.25 -21.99
CA ASN A 220 -19.23 -11.23 -21.90
C ASN A 220 -19.00 -10.08 -20.88
N SER A 221 -17.79 -9.80 -20.39
CA SER A 221 -17.52 -8.66 -19.50
C SER A 221 -16.08 -8.15 -19.54
N ILE A 222 -15.91 -6.85 -19.77
CA ILE A 222 -14.60 -6.18 -19.96
C ILE A 222 -14.40 -5.11 -18.88
N PHE A 223 -13.13 -4.90 -18.51
CA PHE A 223 -12.69 -3.80 -17.66
C PHE A 223 -11.63 -2.95 -18.39
N THR A 224 -11.79 -1.62 -18.36
CA THR A 224 -10.81 -0.64 -18.83
C THR A 224 -10.31 0.23 -17.66
N THR A 225 -9.00 0.41 -17.59
CA THR A 225 -8.37 1.49 -16.83
C THR A 225 -8.21 2.69 -17.77
N LEU A 226 -8.80 3.83 -17.43
CA LEU A 226 -8.42 5.11 -18.01
C LEU A 226 -7.33 5.75 -17.15
N LEU A 227 -6.25 6.21 -17.76
CA LEU A 227 -5.13 6.86 -17.09
C LEU A 227 -4.79 8.17 -17.79
N LEU A 228 -4.73 9.26 -17.02
CA LEU A 228 -4.38 10.59 -17.48
C LEU A 228 -2.95 10.94 -17.05
N ASN A 229 -2.01 10.85 -18.00
CA ASN A 229 -0.62 11.21 -17.81
C ASN A 229 -0.37 12.65 -18.27
N GLN A 230 0.44 13.39 -17.50
CA GLN A 230 0.79 14.78 -17.76
C GLN A 230 2.28 14.86 -18.10
N GLY A 231 2.61 15.30 -19.31
CA GLY A 231 3.98 15.39 -19.82
C GLY A 231 4.47 16.85 -19.91
N GLN A 232 5.69 17.10 -19.46
CA GLN A 232 6.25 18.46 -19.44
C GLN A 232 6.52 19.05 -20.84
N GLY A 233 6.48 18.24 -21.90
CA GLY A 233 7.04 18.60 -23.21
C GLY A 233 8.55 18.32 -23.25
N SER A 234 9.23 18.77 -24.31
CA SER A 234 10.68 18.59 -24.49
C SER A 234 11.53 19.74 -23.93
N GLY A 235 10.94 20.66 -23.16
CA GLY A 235 11.62 21.81 -22.56
C GLY A 235 12.15 21.53 -21.15
N THR A 236 13.29 22.13 -20.80
CA THR A 236 13.85 22.10 -19.44
C THR A 236 12.93 22.79 -18.44
N ALA A 237 12.45 22.04 -17.46
CA ALA A 237 11.50 22.50 -16.45
C ALA A 237 12.14 23.37 -15.35
N SER A 238 11.42 24.43 -14.95
CA SER A 238 11.48 24.93 -13.58
C SER A 238 10.76 23.95 -12.63
N GLY A 239 11.09 23.97 -11.33
CA GLY A 239 10.67 22.94 -10.37
C GLY A 239 9.19 22.91 -9.95
N LEU A 240 8.26 23.39 -10.78
CA LEU A 240 6.83 23.49 -10.44
C LEU A 240 5.99 22.39 -11.12
N PRO A 241 4.90 21.92 -10.47
CA PRO A 241 3.97 20.97 -11.06
C PRO A 241 3.11 21.66 -12.13
N TYR A 242 3.49 21.50 -13.39
CA TYR A 242 2.72 22.01 -14.52
C TYR A 242 1.38 21.27 -14.66
N LEU A 243 0.31 22.01 -14.97
CA LEU A 243 -1.06 21.51 -15.04
C LEU A 243 -1.56 20.84 -13.74
N ALA A 244 -1.09 21.29 -12.55
CA ALA A 244 -1.42 20.72 -11.23
C ALA A 244 -2.93 20.54 -10.87
N ASN A 245 -3.86 21.09 -11.66
CA ASN A 245 -5.30 20.91 -11.50
C ASN A 245 -5.94 19.95 -12.53
N ALA A 246 -5.17 19.48 -13.51
CA ALA A 246 -5.67 18.66 -14.61
C ALA A 246 -6.05 17.27 -14.12
N ARG A 247 -7.26 16.83 -14.49
CA ARG A 247 -7.90 15.58 -14.03
C ARG A 247 -9.09 15.21 -14.92
N ILE A 248 -9.48 13.94 -14.92
CA ILE A 248 -10.75 13.52 -15.52
C ILE A 248 -11.89 14.11 -14.67
N THR A 249 -12.86 14.78 -15.29
CA THR A 249 -13.98 15.44 -14.58
C THR A 249 -15.35 14.87 -14.92
N SER A 250 -15.53 14.24 -16.08
CA SER A 250 -16.72 13.43 -16.36
C SER A 250 -16.42 12.33 -17.37
N ILE A 251 -17.08 11.19 -17.22
CA ILE A 251 -17.11 10.11 -18.20
C ILE A 251 -18.59 9.78 -18.45
N ALA A 252 -18.97 9.68 -19.71
CA ALA A 252 -20.33 9.34 -20.12
C ALA A 252 -20.31 8.31 -21.25
N CYS A 253 -21.17 7.29 -21.18
CA CYS A 253 -21.42 6.42 -22.33
C CYS A 253 -22.29 7.14 -23.35
N THR A 254 -21.84 7.17 -24.61
CA THR A 254 -22.40 8.03 -25.67
C THR A 254 -22.76 7.28 -26.95
N GLY A 255 -22.43 6.00 -27.06
CA GLY A 255 -22.87 5.11 -28.14
C GLY A 255 -22.51 3.65 -27.85
N THR A 256 -23.19 2.72 -28.51
CA THR A 256 -22.88 1.28 -28.46
C THR A 256 -23.13 0.60 -29.81
N THR A 257 -22.53 -0.57 -30.01
CA THR A 257 -22.75 -1.44 -31.17
C THR A 257 -22.94 -2.91 -30.72
N GLY A 258 -23.33 -3.81 -31.63
CA GLY A 258 -23.34 -5.26 -31.39
C GLY A 258 -24.19 -5.76 -30.21
N GLY A 259 -25.19 -4.98 -29.77
CA GLY A 259 -26.04 -5.32 -28.62
C GLY A 259 -25.48 -4.92 -27.25
N ALA A 260 -24.31 -4.26 -27.18
CA ALA A 260 -23.84 -3.66 -25.94
C ALA A 260 -24.76 -2.51 -25.47
N SER A 261 -24.77 -2.23 -24.16
CA SER A 261 -25.65 -1.25 -23.54
C SER A 261 -24.91 -0.29 -22.62
N CYS A 262 -25.14 1.03 -22.79
CA CYS A 262 -24.71 2.04 -21.82
C CYS A 262 -25.28 1.78 -20.41
N GLY A 263 -26.44 1.12 -20.33
CA GLY A 263 -27.05 0.69 -19.06
C GLY A 263 -26.23 -0.35 -18.29
N ASN A 264 -25.19 -0.94 -18.89
CA ASN A 264 -24.30 -1.93 -18.28
C ASN A 264 -22.91 -1.39 -17.90
N VAL A 265 -22.63 -0.09 -18.14
CA VAL A 265 -21.37 0.55 -17.76
C VAL A 265 -21.39 0.84 -16.25
N ARG A 266 -20.27 0.57 -15.55
CA ARG A 266 -20.15 0.65 -14.09
C ARG A 266 -18.81 1.25 -13.68
N ALA A 267 -18.81 2.03 -12.60
CA ALA A 267 -17.56 2.40 -11.92
C ALA A 267 -17.05 1.20 -11.10
N LEU A 268 -15.77 0.87 -11.25
CA LEU A 268 -15.09 -0.14 -10.44
C LEU A 268 -14.09 0.53 -9.49
N ASN A 269 -13.77 -0.14 -8.38
CA ASN A 269 -12.72 0.29 -7.47
C ASN A 269 -11.31 -0.02 -8.02
N ALA A 270 -10.28 0.32 -7.24
CA ALA A 270 -8.88 0.03 -7.58
C ALA A 270 -8.55 -1.47 -7.76
N SER A 271 -9.39 -2.40 -7.28
CA SER A 271 -9.22 -3.85 -7.42
C SER A 271 -10.10 -4.49 -8.50
N GLY A 272 -10.72 -3.69 -9.38
CA GLY A 272 -11.59 -4.20 -10.45
C GLY A 272 -12.96 -4.75 -9.98
N ALA A 273 -13.36 -4.48 -8.74
CA ALA A 273 -14.68 -4.86 -8.21
C ALA A 273 -15.68 -3.70 -8.33
N LEU A 274 -16.97 -3.99 -8.48
CA LEU A 274 -18.04 -2.99 -8.54
C LEU A 274 -17.98 -2.06 -7.31
N GLN A 275 -17.93 -0.75 -7.55
CA GLN A 275 -18.04 0.24 -6.47
C GLN A 275 -19.46 0.18 -5.84
N ASN A 276 -19.57 0.25 -4.52
CA ASN A 276 -20.85 0.21 -3.82
C ASN A 276 -21.14 1.60 -3.19
N PRO A 277 -22.30 2.24 -3.42
CA PRO A 277 -23.45 1.81 -4.23
C PRO A 277 -23.26 1.94 -5.75
N GLN A 278 -24.06 1.20 -6.52
CA GLN A 278 -24.31 1.47 -7.95
C GLN A 278 -25.72 2.07 -8.13
N PRO A 279 -25.94 2.96 -9.13
CA PRO A 279 -24.93 3.53 -10.00
C PRO A 279 -24.08 4.58 -9.27
N ALA A 280 -22.76 4.38 -9.24
CA ALA A 280 -21.82 5.42 -8.85
C ALA A 280 -21.55 6.36 -10.03
N GLY A 281 -21.08 7.58 -9.76
CA GLY A 281 -20.48 8.40 -10.82
C GLY A 281 -19.26 7.69 -11.40
N LEU A 282 -19.12 7.70 -12.73
CA LEU A 282 -17.97 7.07 -13.42
C LEU A 282 -16.62 7.79 -13.19
N VAL A 283 -16.61 8.85 -12.36
CA VAL A 283 -15.44 9.58 -11.89
C VAL A 283 -15.50 9.59 -10.36
N ASP A 284 -14.47 9.04 -9.70
CA ASP A 284 -14.38 8.96 -8.23
C ASP A 284 -14.15 10.32 -7.52
N GLY A 285 -13.87 11.36 -8.30
CA GLY A 285 -13.69 12.73 -7.85
C GLY A 285 -12.25 13.10 -7.46
N THR A 286 -11.30 12.15 -7.46
CA THR A 286 -9.92 12.39 -6.98
C THR A 286 -8.81 11.87 -7.90
N GLY A 287 -9.10 10.93 -8.81
CA GLY A 287 -8.10 10.27 -9.63
C GLY A 287 -7.75 10.93 -10.98
N ASN A 288 -6.45 10.98 -11.29
CA ASN A 288 -5.95 10.95 -12.68
C ASN A 288 -6.19 9.58 -13.36
N GLN A 289 -6.53 8.55 -12.59
CA GLN A 289 -6.93 7.23 -13.06
C GLN A 289 -8.43 7.03 -12.77
N GLN A 290 -9.16 6.38 -13.67
CA GLN A 290 -10.57 5.98 -13.47
C GLN A 290 -10.79 4.56 -13.99
N ASN A 291 -11.52 3.75 -13.23
CA ASN A 291 -11.69 2.32 -13.47
C ASN A 291 -13.14 2.02 -13.90
N ILE A 292 -13.34 1.48 -15.11
CA ILE A 292 -14.68 1.32 -15.72
C ILE A 292 -14.89 -0.12 -16.20
N GLY A 293 -15.96 -0.76 -15.74
CA GLY A 293 -16.41 -2.07 -16.24
C GLY A 293 -17.59 -1.93 -17.19
N VAL A 294 -17.69 -2.84 -18.16
CA VAL A 294 -18.90 -3.06 -18.96
C VAL A 294 -19.35 -4.50 -18.75
N GLN A 295 -20.54 -4.68 -18.20
CA GLN A 295 -21.13 -5.99 -17.93
C GLN A 295 -21.97 -6.48 -19.12
N ALA A 296 -22.11 -7.81 -19.27
CA ALA A 296 -22.94 -8.45 -20.29
C ALA A 296 -22.80 -7.81 -21.69
N MET A 297 -21.56 -7.77 -22.19
CA MET A 297 -21.14 -7.12 -23.43
C MET A 297 -20.87 -8.20 -24.50
N PRO A 298 -21.76 -8.40 -25.49
CA PRO A 298 -21.68 -9.54 -26.42
C PRO A 298 -20.40 -9.60 -27.25
N ALA A 299 -20.10 -10.77 -27.81
CA ALA A 299 -19.04 -10.92 -28.82
C ALA A 299 -19.30 -10.02 -30.04
N GLY A 300 -18.26 -9.36 -30.54
CA GLY A 300 -18.35 -8.41 -31.67
C GLY A 300 -19.04 -7.08 -31.33
N SER A 301 -19.19 -6.73 -30.05
CA SER A 301 -19.86 -5.50 -29.59
C SER A 301 -18.88 -4.43 -29.10
N SER A 302 -19.31 -3.18 -29.07
CA SER A 302 -18.49 -2.07 -28.54
C SER A 302 -19.29 -1.03 -27.76
N VAL A 303 -18.59 -0.31 -26.87
CA VAL A 303 -19.10 0.82 -26.10
C VAL A 303 -18.21 2.05 -26.36
N THR A 304 -18.85 3.17 -26.69
CA THR A 304 -18.20 4.47 -26.88
C THR A 304 -18.41 5.35 -25.65
N LEU A 305 -17.32 5.77 -25.04
CA LEU A 305 -17.25 6.66 -23.90
C LEU A 305 -16.74 8.05 -24.33
N THR A 306 -17.44 9.11 -23.94
CA THR A 306 -16.90 10.48 -23.99
C THR A 306 -16.28 10.78 -22.63
N VAL A 307 -15.00 11.16 -22.63
CA VAL A 307 -14.19 11.43 -21.44
C VAL A 307 -13.79 12.90 -21.45
N THR A 308 -14.30 13.66 -20.49
CA THR A 308 -13.94 15.07 -20.30
C THR A 308 -12.80 15.16 -19.30
N VAL A 309 -11.70 15.76 -19.72
CA VAL A 309 -10.56 16.12 -18.88
C VAL A 309 -10.56 17.63 -18.69
N ASN A 310 -10.47 18.08 -17.44
CA ASN A 310 -10.12 19.46 -17.14
C ASN A 310 -8.60 19.61 -17.30
N THR A 311 -8.14 20.60 -18.06
CA THR A 311 -6.71 20.91 -18.28
C THR A 311 -6.12 21.80 -17.19
N GLY A 312 -6.95 22.34 -16.31
CA GLY A 312 -6.61 23.44 -15.41
C GLY A 312 -6.43 24.76 -16.17
N ILE A 313 -5.89 25.75 -15.46
CA ILE A 313 -5.27 26.91 -16.11
C ILE A 313 -3.86 26.48 -16.50
N SER A 314 -3.52 26.56 -17.78
CA SER A 314 -2.13 26.41 -18.24
C SER A 314 -1.27 27.46 -17.53
N GLN A 315 -0.28 27.05 -16.75
CA GLN A 315 0.72 28.00 -16.26
C GLN A 315 1.45 28.62 -17.47
N CYS A 316 1.80 29.90 -17.37
CA CYS A 316 2.68 30.54 -18.33
C CYS A 316 3.99 29.73 -18.46
N SER A 317 4.59 29.69 -19.65
CA SER A 317 5.63 28.69 -19.92
C SER A 317 6.57 29.09 -21.05
N ASP A 318 7.58 29.87 -20.70
CA ASP A 318 8.68 30.21 -21.60
C ASP A 318 9.85 29.23 -21.47
N ASP A 319 10.55 28.97 -22.57
CA ASP A 319 11.92 28.47 -22.52
C ASP A 319 12.93 29.60 -22.23
N VAL A 320 14.22 29.24 -22.14
CA VAL A 320 15.32 30.19 -21.89
C VAL A 320 15.48 31.28 -22.96
N ASN A 321 14.81 31.17 -24.11
CA ASN A 321 14.81 32.14 -25.20
C ASN A 321 13.49 32.94 -25.28
N GLY A 322 12.49 32.62 -24.44
CA GLY A 322 11.17 33.26 -24.46
C GLY A 322 10.13 32.60 -25.37
N ASN A 323 10.36 31.39 -25.88
CA ASN A 323 9.34 30.69 -26.69
C ASN A 323 8.33 29.97 -25.79
N THR A 324 7.04 30.04 -26.13
CA THR A 324 5.98 29.28 -25.45
C THR A 324 6.12 27.78 -25.70
N GLN A 325 6.46 27.02 -24.66
CA GLN A 325 6.55 25.56 -24.71
C GLN A 325 5.17 24.94 -24.48
N ALA A 326 4.64 24.25 -25.49
CA ALA A 326 3.39 23.49 -25.39
C ALA A 326 3.58 22.29 -24.43
N ARG A 327 2.59 22.05 -23.56
CA ARG A 327 2.61 20.93 -22.60
C ARG A 327 1.85 19.73 -23.18
N SER A 328 2.11 18.54 -22.67
CA SER A 328 1.50 17.30 -23.16
C SER A 328 0.48 16.76 -22.17
N LEU A 329 -0.72 16.46 -22.67
CA LEU A 329 -1.75 15.73 -21.95
C LEU A 329 -1.99 14.40 -22.68
N VAL A 330 -1.83 13.27 -21.99
CA VAL A 330 -1.98 11.95 -22.59
C VAL A 330 -3.10 11.22 -21.86
N LEU A 331 -4.25 11.04 -22.53
CA LEU A 331 -5.27 10.10 -22.06
C LEU A 331 -4.97 8.73 -22.67
N GLN A 332 -4.76 7.75 -21.79
CA GLN A 332 -4.56 6.35 -22.12
C GLN A 332 -5.78 5.53 -21.67
N SER A 333 -6.18 4.56 -22.49
CA SER A 333 -7.04 3.45 -22.10
C SER A 333 -6.19 2.18 -22.14
N ALA A 334 -6.26 1.39 -21.08
CA ALA A 334 -5.62 0.09 -20.99
C ALA A 334 -6.64 -0.94 -20.48
N LEU A 335 -7.02 -1.87 -21.34
CA LEU A 335 -7.85 -3.00 -20.95
C LEU A 335 -7.07 -3.90 -20.01
N ASN A 336 -7.78 -4.48 -19.05
CA ASN A 336 -7.19 -5.41 -18.08
C ASN A 336 -8.22 -6.51 -17.81
N PRO A 337 -7.86 -7.81 -17.90
CA PRO A 337 -8.79 -8.88 -17.54
C PRO A 337 -9.13 -8.82 -16.05
N MET A 338 -10.41 -9.00 -15.71
CA MET A 338 -10.87 -8.97 -14.32
C MET A 338 -10.41 -10.23 -13.56
N ASN A 339 -9.24 -10.12 -12.93
CA ASN A 339 -8.60 -11.16 -12.12
C ASN A 339 -9.50 -11.74 -11.01
N SER A 340 -10.49 -10.98 -10.53
CA SER A 340 -11.42 -11.34 -9.47
C SER A 340 -12.70 -12.06 -9.96
N TYR A 341 -12.91 -12.15 -11.28
CA TYR A 341 -14.05 -12.86 -11.91
C TYR A 341 -13.61 -13.92 -12.93
N GLY A 342 -12.38 -14.42 -12.82
CA GLY A 342 -11.86 -15.45 -13.73
C GLY A 342 -11.60 -14.93 -15.15
N GLY A 343 -11.39 -13.60 -15.30
CA GLY A 343 -11.11 -12.98 -16.59
C GLY A 343 -9.91 -13.63 -17.27
N VAL A 344 -10.18 -14.34 -18.36
CA VAL A 344 -9.16 -14.96 -19.21
C VAL A 344 -8.38 -13.82 -19.90
N LEU A 345 -7.05 -13.90 -19.84
CA LEU A 345 -6.13 -13.06 -20.62
C LEU A 345 -6.50 -13.14 -22.11
N GLU A 346 -6.16 -12.12 -22.90
CA GLU A 346 -6.26 -12.27 -24.36
C GLU A 346 -5.47 -13.51 -24.79
N ASN A 347 -6.16 -14.48 -25.38
CA ASN A 347 -5.61 -15.79 -25.76
C ASN A 347 -5.53 -15.98 -27.28
N VAL A 348 -6.22 -15.11 -28.03
CA VAL A 348 -6.10 -14.88 -29.47
C VAL A 348 -6.36 -13.41 -29.71
N GLY A 349 -5.61 -12.76 -30.61
CA GLY A 349 -5.72 -11.32 -30.85
C GLY A 349 -4.36 -10.65 -31.01
N ASN A 350 -4.29 -9.35 -30.71
CA ASN A 350 -3.11 -8.53 -30.80
C ASN A 350 -2.98 -7.64 -29.55
N PRO A 351 -2.15 -8.02 -28.55
CA PRO A 351 -2.01 -7.27 -27.29
C PRO A 351 -1.50 -5.82 -27.42
N GLY A 352 -1.23 -5.35 -28.64
CA GLY A 352 -0.98 -3.94 -28.96
C GLY A 352 -2.23 -3.08 -29.15
N ASP A 353 -3.44 -3.64 -29.22
CA ASP A 353 -4.71 -2.89 -29.26
C ASP A 353 -5.51 -2.96 -27.94
N ASP A 354 -5.12 -3.81 -26.99
CA ASP A 354 -5.51 -3.75 -25.57
C ASP A 354 -5.14 -2.40 -24.90
N VAL A 355 -4.22 -1.62 -25.50
CA VAL A 355 -3.77 -0.31 -25.00
C VAL A 355 -3.76 0.73 -26.13
N ALA A 356 -4.47 1.84 -25.92
CA ALA A 356 -4.44 3.00 -26.82
C ALA A 356 -4.29 4.30 -26.05
N ALA A 357 -3.66 5.31 -26.65
CA ALA A 357 -3.47 6.62 -26.04
C ALA A 357 -3.54 7.76 -27.06
N GLN A 358 -4.21 8.85 -26.69
CA GLN A 358 -4.19 10.11 -27.42
C GLN A 358 -3.29 11.11 -26.69
N THR A 359 -2.27 11.61 -27.38
CA THR A 359 -1.48 12.77 -26.94
C THR A 359 -2.13 14.06 -27.46
N THR A 360 -2.27 15.05 -26.60
CA THR A 360 -2.83 16.37 -26.88
C THR A 360 -1.84 17.44 -26.42
N ALA A 361 -1.41 18.30 -27.34
CA ALA A 361 -0.64 19.49 -26.99
C ALA A 361 -1.56 20.55 -26.38
N VAL A 362 -1.31 20.93 -25.13
CA VAL A 362 -1.96 22.04 -24.45
C VAL A 362 -1.08 23.28 -24.63
N GLY A 363 -1.62 24.28 -25.31
CA GLY A 363 -0.94 25.56 -25.50
C GLY A 363 -0.67 26.26 -24.18
N THR A 364 0.35 27.13 -24.18
CA THR A 364 0.69 28.00 -23.06
C THR A 364 0.78 29.44 -23.55
N PHE A 365 0.56 30.40 -22.65
CA PHE A 365 0.88 31.80 -22.89
C PHE A 365 2.26 32.13 -22.33
N ALA A 366 2.89 33.19 -22.85
CA ALA A 366 4.18 33.64 -22.36
C ALA A 366 4.07 34.18 -20.93
N CYS A 367 5.14 34.08 -20.14
CA CYS A 367 5.13 34.66 -18.80
C CYS A 367 5.37 36.17 -18.85
N PHE A 368 4.64 36.92 -18.02
CA PHE A 368 5.09 38.25 -17.61
C PHE A 368 6.42 38.10 -16.86
N LYS A 369 7.40 38.96 -17.11
CA LYS A 369 8.77 38.85 -16.59
C LYS A 369 9.17 40.04 -15.75
N GLY A 370 10.00 39.77 -14.75
CA GLY A 370 10.73 40.80 -14.02
C GLY A 370 11.35 40.28 -12.74
N ASP A 371 11.60 41.18 -11.82
CA ASP A 371 12.45 40.99 -10.65
C ASP A 371 11.73 41.56 -9.42
N LEU A 372 11.18 40.68 -8.56
CA LEU A 372 10.40 41.05 -7.38
C LEU A 372 11.23 40.85 -6.11
N LEU A 373 11.66 41.93 -5.48
CA LEU A 373 12.67 41.87 -4.43
C LEU A 373 12.24 42.50 -3.11
N VAL A 374 12.86 42.04 -2.02
CA VAL A 374 12.83 42.72 -0.72
C VAL A 374 14.08 43.60 -0.61
N ASN A 375 13.93 44.91 -0.73
CA ASN A 375 15.06 45.84 -0.71
C ASN A 375 15.66 46.01 0.70
N SER A 376 14.82 45.99 1.74
CA SER A 376 15.23 46.24 3.12
C SER A 376 14.16 45.87 4.15
N ILE A 377 14.57 45.72 5.40
CA ILE A 377 13.70 45.77 6.59
C ILE A 377 14.35 46.70 7.61
N VAL A 378 13.62 47.72 8.07
CA VAL A 378 14.13 48.77 8.97
C VAL A 378 13.23 48.88 10.21
N GLN A 379 13.80 48.77 11.40
CA GLN A 379 13.09 49.03 12.66
C GLN A 379 12.80 50.53 12.82
N SER A 380 11.66 50.89 13.43
CA SER A 380 11.36 52.26 13.82
C SER A 380 10.88 52.34 15.27
N PRO A 381 11.53 53.13 16.16
CA PRO A 381 12.81 53.83 15.96
C PRO A 381 13.97 52.85 15.77
N SER A 382 15.01 53.27 15.04
CA SER A 382 15.99 52.38 14.41
C SER A 382 17.05 51.73 15.33
N ILE A 383 17.15 52.14 16.60
CA ILE A 383 18.21 51.67 17.52
C ILE A 383 17.71 51.47 18.96
N ALA A 384 16.39 51.35 19.18
CA ALA A 384 15.86 51.06 20.50
C ALA A 384 15.95 49.55 20.78
N PRO A 385 16.60 49.10 21.88
CA PRO A 385 16.56 47.70 22.28
C PRO A 385 15.12 47.30 22.58
N ILE A 386 14.61 46.33 21.84
CA ILE A 386 13.23 45.86 21.99
C ILE A 386 13.16 45.11 23.31
N GLY A 387 12.40 45.63 24.28
CA GLY A 387 12.17 45.00 25.59
C GLY A 387 11.29 43.73 25.49
N PRO A 388 11.12 42.98 26.59
CA PRO A 388 10.20 41.84 26.61
C PRO A 388 8.76 42.32 26.76
N ASN A 389 7.82 41.76 26.01
CA ASN A 389 6.44 42.26 25.86
C ASN A 389 6.37 43.75 25.43
N ALA A 390 7.40 44.24 24.73
CA ALA A 390 7.45 45.61 24.24
C ALA A 390 6.88 45.70 22.81
N ALA A 391 6.27 46.85 22.50
CA ALA A 391 5.84 47.13 21.14
C ALA A 391 7.05 47.29 20.19
N PHE A 392 6.95 46.72 19.00
CA PHE A 392 7.92 46.90 17.91
C PHE A 392 7.23 47.39 16.63
N SER A 393 8.03 47.96 15.73
CA SER A 393 7.60 48.39 14.40
C SER A 393 8.73 48.19 13.40
N TYR A 394 8.42 47.56 12.27
CA TYR A 394 9.34 47.27 11.17
C TYR A 394 8.72 47.70 9.85
N THR A 395 9.41 48.54 9.09
CA THR A 395 9.06 48.82 7.70
C THR A 395 9.87 47.90 6.79
N ALA A 396 9.18 46.98 6.10
CA ALA A 396 9.76 46.21 5.02
C ALA A 396 9.48 46.89 3.67
N THR A 397 10.48 46.86 2.80
CA THR A 397 10.41 47.50 1.48
C THR A 397 10.42 46.42 0.40
N TYR A 398 9.33 46.33 -0.36
CA TYR A 398 9.15 45.39 -1.47
C TYR A 398 9.10 46.19 -2.78
N SER A 399 9.78 45.73 -3.83
CA SER A 399 9.73 46.41 -5.14
C SER A 399 9.56 45.43 -6.29
N ASN A 400 8.98 45.90 -7.39
CA ASN A 400 9.19 45.35 -8.72
C ASN A 400 10.22 46.22 -9.44
N SER A 401 11.32 45.61 -9.88
CA SER A 401 12.57 46.26 -10.27
C SER A 401 12.46 47.24 -11.45
N VAL A 402 13.50 48.06 -11.62
CA VAL A 402 13.71 48.87 -12.83
C VAL A 402 14.05 48.02 -14.06
N ALA A 403 14.56 46.80 -13.84
CA ALA A 403 14.91 45.85 -14.90
C ALA A 403 13.72 45.01 -15.41
N SER A 404 12.56 45.10 -14.75
CA SER A 404 11.37 44.29 -15.06
C SER A 404 10.66 44.78 -16.32
N PRO A 405 10.55 43.99 -17.40
CA PRO A 405 9.76 44.39 -18.56
C PRO A 405 8.25 44.48 -18.26
N ASP A 406 7.74 43.69 -17.30
CA ASP A 406 6.30 43.58 -17.04
C ASP A 406 5.88 43.96 -15.59
N ALA A 407 4.59 44.26 -15.46
CA ALA A 407 3.91 44.45 -14.18
C ALA A 407 3.49 43.11 -13.55
N ALA A 408 3.61 42.99 -12.23
CA ALA A 408 3.09 41.86 -11.47
C ALA A 408 1.71 42.19 -10.87
N THR A 409 0.81 41.20 -10.78
CA THR A 409 -0.54 41.36 -10.19
C THR A 409 -0.85 40.26 -9.18
N ASN A 410 -1.56 40.59 -8.10
CA ASN A 410 -1.86 39.68 -6.99
C ASN A 410 -0.61 39.03 -6.38
N VAL A 411 0.40 39.85 -6.10
CA VAL A 411 1.71 39.42 -5.57
C VAL A 411 1.59 39.02 -4.09
N PRO A 412 1.86 37.76 -3.70
CA PRO A 412 1.85 37.36 -2.29
C PRO A 412 3.05 37.93 -1.53
N LEU A 413 2.78 38.52 -0.38
CA LEU A 413 3.76 39.06 0.56
C LEU A 413 3.62 38.34 1.91
N SER A 414 4.75 38.04 2.55
CA SER A 414 4.78 37.52 3.93
C SER A 414 5.83 38.26 4.76
N PHE A 415 5.49 38.57 6.01
CA PHE A 415 6.39 39.15 7.00
C PHE A 415 6.29 38.38 8.32
N THR A 416 7.41 37.96 8.88
CA THR A 416 7.47 37.17 10.13
C THR A 416 8.39 37.82 11.15
N ALA A 417 7.92 37.98 12.38
CA ALA A 417 8.74 38.43 13.51
C ALA A 417 8.98 37.27 14.49
N LEU A 418 10.23 36.81 14.62
CA LEU A 418 10.61 35.73 15.52
C LEU A 418 11.22 36.28 16.81
N TRP A 419 10.72 35.81 17.95
CA TRP A 419 11.24 36.09 19.28
C TRP A 419 11.50 34.77 20.02
N PRO A 420 12.66 34.56 20.68
CA PRO A 420 13.07 33.24 21.16
C PRO A 420 12.20 32.60 22.26
N ILE A 421 11.54 33.38 23.14
CA ILE A 421 10.64 32.85 24.18
C ILE A 421 9.20 33.31 23.95
N GLY A 422 8.30 32.38 23.63
CA GLY A 422 6.87 32.63 23.46
C GLY A 422 6.46 33.23 22.11
N GLY A 423 7.42 33.50 21.20
CA GLY A 423 7.15 34.10 19.88
C GLY A 423 6.83 35.60 19.95
N SER A 424 6.68 36.23 18.79
CA SER A 424 6.13 37.59 18.68
C SER A 424 4.63 37.51 18.38
N VAL A 425 3.86 38.50 18.84
CA VAL A 425 2.47 38.68 18.42
C VAL A 425 2.39 39.85 17.43
N MET A 426 2.01 39.56 16.19
CA MET A 426 1.82 40.57 15.14
C MET A 426 0.41 41.18 15.22
N ASN A 427 0.30 42.47 14.97
CA ASN A 427 -0.99 43.11 14.77
C ASN A 427 -1.57 42.72 13.40
N ALA A 428 -2.89 42.53 13.33
CA ALA A 428 -3.62 42.27 12.07
C ALA A 428 -3.78 43.52 11.17
N SER A 429 -3.07 44.61 11.49
CA SER A 429 -3.06 45.88 10.77
C SER A 429 -1.63 46.35 10.55
N ALA A 430 -1.33 46.74 9.31
CA ALA A 430 -0.08 47.38 8.91
C ALA A 430 -0.40 48.65 8.10
N SER A 431 0.41 49.70 8.23
CA SER A 431 0.30 50.87 7.35
C SER A 431 1.19 50.66 6.13
N CYS A 432 0.69 51.01 4.95
CA CYS A 432 1.40 50.84 3.68
C CYS A 432 1.47 52.15 2.92
N VAL A 433 2.65 52.44 2.36
CA VAL A 433 2.89 53.54 1.41
C VAL A 433 3.32 52.92 0.08
N ALA A 434 2.61 53.27 -0.99
CA ALA A 434 2.91 52.80 -2.34
C ALA A 434 3.50 53.90 -3.22
N SER A 435 4.37 53.51 -4.16
CA SER A 435 4.98 54.39 -5.15
C SER A 435 5.18 53.67 -6.48
N GLY A 436 5.44 54.41 -7.56
CA GLY A 436 5.56 53.86 -8.93
C GLY A 436 4.28 53.19 -9.45
N GLY A 437 3.11 53.50 -8.89
CA GLY A 437 1.83 52.89 -9.27
C GLY A 437 1.55 51.52 -8.64
N ALA A 438 2.36 51.07 -7.68
CA ALA A 438 2.02 49.89 -6.86
C ALA A 438 0.72 50.14 -6.06
N VAL A 439 0.03 49.06 -5.68
CA VAL A 439 -1.21 49.11 -4.91
C VAL A 439 -1.01 48.37 -3.58
N CYS A 440 -1.25 49.07 -2.47
CA CYS A 440 -1.17 48.48 -1.14
C CYS A 440 -2.18 47.34 -0.95
N PRO A 441 -1.84 46.29 -0.18
CA PRO A 441 -2.79 45.26 0.22
C PRO A 441 -4.00 45.84 0.95
N ALA A 442 -5.20 45.46 0.52
CA ALA A 442 -6.47 45.88 1.14
C ALA A 442 -6.80 45.10 2.42
N ALA A 443 -6.12 43.96 2.66
CA ALA A 443 -6.29 43.12 3.83
C ALA A 443 -4.95 42.45 4.22
N TYR A 444 -4.82 42.17 5.51
CA TYR A 444 -3.69 41.49 6.13
C TYR A 444 -4.24 40.33 6.99
N SER A 445 -3.54 39.21 7.03
CA SER A 445 -3.97 38.01 7.75
C SER A 445 -2.84 37.46 8.62
N VAL A 446 -3.16 36.99 9.83
CA VAL A 446 -2.16 36.58 10.84
C VAL A 446 -2.38 35.12 11.26
N PRO A 447 -2.09 34.14 10.40
CA PRO A 447 -2.50 32.74 10.62
C PRO A 447 -1.87 32.09 11.86
N ASN A 448 -0.61 32.43 12.16
CA ASN A 448 0.21 31.77 13.19
C ASN A 448 0.60 32.71 14.34
N GLY A 449 -0.06 33.86 14.48
CA GLY A 449 0.27 34.89 15.48
C GLY A 449 1.54 35.71 15.20
N ASN A 450 2.60 35.08 14.70
CA ASN A 450 3.92 35.70 14.47
C ASN A 450 4.20 36.14 13.02
N THR A 451 3.30 35.83 12.09
CA THR A 451 3.47 36.00 10.64
C THR A 451 2.26 36.72 10.06
N VAL A 452 2.49 37.74 9.24
CA VAL A 452 1.47 38.50 8.50
C VAL A 452 1.58 38.16 7.02
N ASN A 453 0.51 37.61 6.44
CA ASN A 453 0.36 37.35 5.01
C ASN A 453 -0.57 38.39 4.38
N ALA A 454 -0.19 38.89 3.20
CA ALA A 454 -0.94 39.88 2.43
C ALA A 454 -0.79 39.65 0.92
N ILE A 455 -1.63 40.31 0.12
CA ILE A 455 -1.56 40.27 -1.36
C ILE A 455 -1.57 41.70 -1.88
N ALA A 456 -0.54 42.10 -2.62
CA ALA A 456 -0.51 43.37 -3.35
C ALA A 456 -1.25 43.21 -4.69
N PRO A 457 -2.35 43.95 -4.94
CA PRO A 457 -3.14 43.77 -6.16
C PRO A 457 -2.35 44.04 -7.45
N SER A 458 -1.42 45.00 -7.42
CA SER A 458 -0.55 45.35 -8.56
C SER A 458 0.79 45.92 -8.08
N MET A 459 1.87 45.53 -8.74
CA MET A 459 3.19 46.17 -8.69
C MET A 459 3.74 46.34 -10.13
N PRO A 460 3.55 47.50 -10.77
CA PRO A 460 4.15 47.83 -12.07
C PRO A 460 5.69 47.79 -12.06
N THR A 461 6.31 47.78 -13.24
CA THR A 461 7.77 48.04 -13.37
C THR A 461 8.18 49.30 -12.60
N ASN A 462 9.33 49.27 -11.92
CA ASN A 462 9.84 50.38 -11.10
C ASN A 462 8.81 50.90 -10.08
N SER A 463 8.19 49.98 -9.34
CA SER A 463 7.21 50.30 -8.29
C SER A 463 7.59 49.68 -6.95
N GLN A 464 7.13 50.29 -5.85
CA GLN A 464 7.55 49.91 -4.51
C GLN A 464 6.43 50.08 -3.48
N LEU A 465 6.35 49.12 -2.55
CA LEU A 465 5.54 49.14 -1.35
C LEU A 465 6.45 49.18 -0.12
N GLN A 466 6.27 50.21 0.71
CA GLN A 466 6.84 50.27 2.07
C GLN A 466 5.72 49.93 3.05
N ILE A 467 5.82 48.77 3.70
CA ILE A 467 4.79 48.26 4.62
C ILE A 467 5.37 48.22 6.03
N THR A 468 4.78 49.03 6.92
CA THR A 468 5.12 49.10 8.34
C THR A 468 4.24 48.13 9.12
N PHE A 469 4.83 47.00 9.49
CA PHE A 469 4.23 46.00 10.37
C PHE A 469 4.52 46.35 11.84
N SER A 470 3.56 46.09 12.71
CA SER A 470 3.70 46.32 14.16
C SER A 470 3.25 45.11 14.97
N GLY A 471 3.70 45.03 16.21
CA GLY A 471 3.37 43.93 17.11
C GLY A 471 4.02 44.09 18.48
N THR A 472 3.95 43.03 19.28
CA THR A 472 4.51 42.94 20.63
C THR A 472 5.49 41.78 20.70
N SER A 473 6.69 42.02 21.23
CA SER A 473 7.71 40.98 21.44
C SER A 473 7.26 39.94 22.47
N GLY A 474 7.95 38.80 22.53
CA GLY A 474 7.58 37.72 23.43
C GLY A 474 7.95 37.93 24.89
N GLY A 475 7.85 36.85 25.66
CA GLY A 475 7.97 36.84 27.11
C GLY A 475 9.37 37.23 27.62
N ASN A 476 9.46 37.41 28.95
CA ASN A 476 10.67 37.89 29.60
C ASN A 476 11.85 36.93 29.43
N THR A 477 12.93 37.42 28.83
CA THR A 477 14.16 36.66 28.56
C THR A 477 15.28 36.87 29.58
N THR A 478 15.07 37.60 30.70
CA THR A 478 16.08 37.76 31.76
C THR A 478 16.49 36.46 32.47
N GLN A 479 15.92 35.31 32.08
CA GLN A 479 16.34 33.97 32.50
C GLN A 479 17.32 33.28 31.50
N LEU A 480 17.62 33.89 30.35
CA LEU A 480 18.57 33.36 29.36
C LEU A 480 19.94 34.04 29.46
N CYS A 481 21.00 33.24 29.65
CA CYS A 481 22.40 33.70 29.67
C CYS A 481 23.01 33.91 28.27
N GLN A 482 22.28 34.55 27.35
CA GLN A 482 22.85 35.00 26.07
C GLN A 482 22.11 36.22 25.52
N PRO A 483 22.78 37.14 24.79
CA PRO A 483 22.12 38.26 24.12
C PRO A 483 21.01 37.77 23.20
N GLN A 484 19.79 38.25 23.41
CA GLN A 484 18.65 37.93 22.56
C GLN A 484 18.60 38.88 21.37
N VAL A 485 17.92 38.44 20.31
CA VAL A 485 17.60 39.28 19.16
C VAL A 485 16.18 38.98 18.71
N GLN A 486 15.50 40.00 18.20
CA GLN A 486 14.34 39.77 17.35
C GLN A 486 14.83 39.61 15.91
N LEU A 487 14.37 38.58 15.23
CA LEU A 487 14.56 38.43 13.78
C LEU A 487 13.29 38.91 13.09
N ALA A 488 13.44 39.81 12.12
CA ALA A 488 12.37 40.20 11.22
C ALA A 488 12.72 39.71 9.82
N GLN A 489 11.83 38.88 9.28
CA GLN A 489 11.95 38.23 7.98
C GLN A 489 10.85 38.75 7.06
N ALA A 490 11.17 39.01 5.79
CA ALA A 490 10.19 39.41 4.79
C ALA A 490 10.44 38.63 3.50
N THR A 491 9.36 38.25 2.81
CA THR A 491 9.40 37.58 1.52
C THR A 491 8.34 38.12 0.56
N ILE A 492 8.65 38.05 -0.73
CA ILE A 492 7.77 38.39 -1.86
C ILE A 492 7.83 37.24 -2.87
N GLN A 493 6.69 36.65 -3.20
CA GLN A 493 6.63 35.51 -4.11
C GLN A 493 6.08 35.93 -5.48
N PRO A 494 6.56 35.37 -6.59
CA PRO A 494 5.95 35.61 -7.89
C PRO A 494 4.52 35.06 -7.96
N PRO A 495 3.56 35.81 -8.55
CA PRO A 495 2.22 35.31 -8.87
C PRO A 495 2.22 33.97 -9.62
N ALA A 496 1.82 32.91 -8.92
CA ALA A 496 1.96 31.53 -9.37
C ALA A 496 1.32 31.29 -10.75
N GLY A 497 2.13 30.87 -11.72
CA GLY A 497 1.67 30.49 -13.07
C GLY A 497 1.34 31.65 -14.01
N THR A 498 1.60 32.90 -13.62
CA THR A 498 1.42 34.09 -14.49
C THR A 498 2.65 34.97 -14.62
N TYR A 499 3.53 34.95 -13.61
CA TYR A 499 4.75 35.76 -13.57
C TYR A 499 5.99 34.88 -13.40
N ALA A 500 7.00 35.09 -14.26
CA ALA A 500 8.32 34.50 -14.14
C ALA A 500 9.29 35.54 -13.56
N ASP A 501 9.63 35.35 -12.29
CA ASP A 501 10.68 36.14 -11.65
C ASP A 501 12.06 35.67 -12.13
N THR A 502 12.91 36.61 -12.54
CA THR A 502 14.22 36.32 -13.14
C THR A 502 15.29 35.87 -12.13
N ASN A 503 15.10 36.15 -10.84
CA ASN A 503 16.05 35.82 -9.77
C ASN A 503 15.52 34.75 -8.80
N TYR A 504 14.20 34.57 -8.69
CA TYR A 504 13.59 33.74 -7.67
C TYR A 504 14.08 32.29 -7.62
N ASN A 505 14.67 31.94 -6.48
CA ASN A 505 15.14 30.59 -6.16
C ASN A 505 14.52 30.09 -4.85
N PRO A 506 13.34 29.43 -4.89
CA PRO A 506 12.70 28.90 -3.69
C PRO A 506 13.51 27.80 -2.98
N ALA A 507 14.52 27.22 -3.64
CA ALA A 507 15.36 26.15 -3.12
C ALA A 507 16.68 26.64 -2.50
N SER A 508 16.88 27.96 -2.31
CA SER A 508 18.10 28.46 -1.68
C SER A 508 18.19 28.05 -0.20
N ILE A 509 19.26 27.36 0.19
CA ILE A 509 19.56 26.99 1.57
C ILE A 509 20.83 27.75 2.02
N PRO A 510 20.80 28.50 3.14
CA PRO A 510 19.64 28.76 3.99
C PRO A 510 18.62 29.70 3.32
N SER A 511 17.34 29.56 3.69
CA SER A 511 16.25 30.40 3.15
C SER A 511 16.34 31.87 3.54
N PHE A 512 17.12 32.19 4.58
CA PHE A 512 17.37 33.53 5.10
C PHE A 512 18.81 33.66 5.59
N THR A 513 19.40 34.83 5.45
CA THR A 513 20.70 35.21 6.05
C THR A 513 20.59 36.67 6.51
N THR A 514 21.00 36.97 7.74
CA THR A 514 20.90 38.34 8.27
C THR A 514 21.67 39.33 7.38
N GLY A 515 21.02 40.44 7.01
CA GLY A 515 21.63 41.51 6.23
C GLY A 515 21.88 41.17 4.76
N THR A 516 21.45 40.01 4.27
CA THR A 516 21.75 39.51 2.93
C THR A 516 20.46 39.08 2.22
N PRO A 517 20.20 39.53 0.97
CA PRO A 517 19.10 39.00 0.17
C PRO A 517 19.27 37.50 -0.11
N THR A 518 18.17 36.77 -0.05
CA THR A 518 18.09 35.30 -0.22
C THR A 518 16.91 34.95 -1.12
N GLN A 519 16.76 33.67 -1.49
CA GLN A 519 15.79 33.19 -2.48
C GLN A 519 15.88 33.92 -3.85
N GLY A 520 17.06 34.39 -4.24
CA GLY A 520 17.28 35.25 -5.42
C GLY A 520 17.51 36.71 -5.04
N ASN A 521 16.50 37.27 -4.37
CA ASN A 521 16.43 38.56 -3.66
C ASN A 521 15.01 38.77 -3.08
N ASN A 522 14.07 37.90 -3.47
CA ASN A 522 12.72 37.69 -2.97
C ASN A 522 12.58 37.48 -1.45
N ALA A 523 13.67 37.28 -0.71
CA ALA A 523 13.68 37.13 0.74
C ALA A 523 14.78 37.97 1.41
N TYR A 524 14.49 38.56 2.58
CA TYR A 524 15.47 39.29 3.38
C TYR A 524 15.23 39.06 4.88
N GLN A 525 16.30 39.09 5.68
CA GLN A 525 16.24 39.04 7.14
C GLN A 525 17.04 40.19 7.75
N THR A 526 16.45 40.88 8.72
CA THR A 526 17.18 41.77 9.63
C THR A 526 17.13 41.23 11.06
N GLN A 527 18.08 41.68 11.88
CA GLN A 527 18.32 41.22 13.24
C GLN A 527 18.51 42.43 14.13
N THR A 528 17.62 42.63 15.09
CA THR A 528 17.63 43.80 15.97
C THR A 528 17.98 43.40 17.39
N GLN A 529 18.87 44.18 18.01
CA GLN A 529 19.50 43.86 19.28
C GLN A 529 18.49 43.98 20.45
N ALA A 530 18.15 42.85 21.07
CA ALA A 530 17.35 42.82 22.29
C ALA A 530 18.28 42.57 23.49
N ASN A 531 18.85 43.64 24.05
CA ASN A 531 19.74 43.60 25.22
C ASN A 531 18.96 43.28 26.51
N ILE A 532 18.39 42.07 26.56
CA ILE A 532 17.65 41.48 27.67
C ILE A 532 18.21 40.07 27.97
N GLY A 533 19.54 39.97 28.01
CA GLY A 533 20.21 38.98 28.85
C GLY A 533 20.70 39.73 30.10
N VAL A 534 20.65 39.10 31.26
CA VAL A 534 21.55 39.52 32.35
C VAL A 534 22.98 39.23 31.91
N ALA A 535 23.92 40.09 32.30
CA ALA A 535 25.34 39.73 32.24
C ALA A 535 25.55 38.62 33.27
N CYS A 536 25.51 37.37 32.83
CA CYS A 536 25.69 36.22 33.71
C CYS A 536 27.12 36.21 34.28
N GLY A 537 27.27 35.49 35.40
CA GLY A 537 28.60 35.01 35.80
C GLY A 537 29.23 34.16 34.70
N ALA A 538 30.47 33.73 34.92
CA ALA A 538 31.23 32.97 33.93
C ALA A 538 30.45 31.79 33.35
N SER A 539 30.71 31.48 32.08
CA SER A 539 30.07 30.35 31.43
C SER A 539 30.57 29.03 32.02
N TYR A 540 29.88 27.95 31.68
CA TYR A 540 30.23 26.58 32.03
C TYR A 540 30.10 25.67 30.79
N ASP A 541 30.44 26.24 29.62
CA ASP A 541 30.30 25.59 28.33
C ASP A 541 31.20 24.36 28.22
N LEU A 542 30.59 23.23 27.86
CA LEU A 542 31.26 21.95 27.69
C LEU A 542 31.15 21.47 26.25
N SER A 543 32.31 21.16 25.66
CA SER A 543 32.38 20.25 24.52
C SER A 543 32.54 18.82 25.01
N THR A 544 31.77 17.90 24.42
CA THR A 544 31.89 16.46 24.69
C THR A 544 32.15 15.72 23.38
N GLU A 545 33.15 14.83 23.39
CA GLU A 545 33.50 13.98 22.25
C GLU A 545 33.48 12.53 22.70
N LYS A 546 32.52 11.75 22.20
CA LYS A 546 32.46 10.30 22.41
C LYS A 546 33.14 9.60 21.23
N SER A 547 34.03 8.67 21.52
CA SER A 547 34.77 7.89 20.53
C SER A 547 34.86 6.42 20.94
N GLY A 548 35.01 5.55 19.93
CA GLY A 548 35.00 4.10 20.07
C GLY A 548 33.97 3.45 19.13
N PRO A 549 33.65 2.16 19.34
CA PRO A 549 34.17 1.29 20.40
C PRO A 549 35.65 0.92 20.21
N PHE A 550 36.33 0.57 21.30
CA PHE A 550 37.72 0.11 21.33
C PHE A 550 37.85 -1.26 22.04
N SER A 551 38.88 -2.03 21.69
CA SER A 551 39.19 -3.33 22.31
C SER A 551 40.13 -3.24 23.52
N ASP A 552 40.77 -2.10 23.75
CA ASP A 552 41.77 -1.86 24.79
C ASP A 552 41.31 -0.78 25.79
N TYR A 553 41.73 -0.92 27.05
CA TYR A 553 41.34 0.02 28.12
C TYR A 553 41.93 1.43 27.95
N ALA A 554 43.02 1.57 27.19
CA ALA A 554 43.59 2.88 26.85
C ALA A 554 42.79 3.58 25.74
N ALA A 555 41.84 2.90 25.10
CA ALA A 555 41.00 3.38 24.00
C ALA A 555 41.85 3.90 22.81
N THR A 556 42.63 2.98 22.24
CA THR A 556 43.59 3.24 21.14
C THR A 556 43.43 2.30 19.94
N ILE A 557 42.81 1.13 20.11
CA ILE A 557 42.60 0.10 19.09
C ILE A 557 41.09 -0.03 18.83
N PRO A 558 40.57 0.53 17.71
CA PRO A 558 39.14 0.43 17.39
C PRO A 558 38.70 -1.03 17.18
N ILE A 559 37.53 -1.40 17.70
CA ILE A 559 36.98 -2.75 17.56
C ILE A 559 35.83 -2.78 16.53
N THR A 560 35.98 -3.63 15.52
CA THR A 560 34.99 -3.78 14.43
C THR A 560 34.02 -4.95 14.64
N VAL A 561 34.43 -5.95 15.42
CA VAL A 561 33.62 -7.14 15.79
C VAL A 561 33.87 -7.46 17.25
N VAL A 562 32.81 -7.69 18.03
CA VAL A 562 32.91 -8.00 19.47
C VAL A 562 32.50 -9.46 19.72
N ALA A 563 33.38 -10.23 20.36
CA ALA A 563 33.06 -11.58 20.81
C ALA A 563 32.29 -11.57 22.16
N PRO A 564 31.40 -12.55 22.44
CA PRO A 564 30.79 -12.70 23.76
C PRO A 564 31.85 -12.80 24.87
N GLY A 565 31.69 -12.01 25.93
CA GLY A 565 32.66 -11.92 27.04
C GLY A 565 33.87 -11.00 26.79
N GLN A 566 34.00 -10.40 25.60
CA GLN A 566 35.04 -9.40 25.32
C GLN A 566 34.66 -8.03 25.91
N TYR A 567 35.63 -7.34 26.53
CA TYR A 567 35.45 -5.97 26.99
C TYR A 567 35.37 -5.00 25.82
N ILE A 568 34.46 -4.03 25.92
CA ILE A 568 34.34 -2.89 25.00
C ILE A 568 34.66 -1.63 25.79
N TYR A 569 35.47 -0.74 25.23
CA TYR A 569 35.80 0.55 25.83
C TYR A 569 35.31 1.71 24.95
N PHE A 570 34.90 2.80 25.59
CA PHE A 570 34.56 4.06 24.93
C PHE A 570 35.36 5.19 25.59
N ARG A 571 35.89 6.10 24.79
CA ARG A 571 36.60 7.29 25.28
C ARG A 571 35.69 8.49 25.14
N HIS A 572 35.29 9.03 26.29
CA HIS A 572 34.66 10.35 26.39
C HIS A 572 35.76 11.36 26.70
N LYS A 573 35.94 12.35 25.82
CA LYS A 573 36.63 13.60 26.17
C LYS A 573 35.55 14.59 26.61
N VAL A 574 35.78 15.28 27.71
CA VAL A 574 35.00 16.43 28.13
C VAL A 574 35.98 17.58 28.26
N LYS A 575 35.74 18.67 27.53
CA LYS A 575 36.58 19.87 27.56
C LYS A 575 35.71 21.10 27.83
N LEU A 576 36.10 21.83 28.86
CA LEU A 576 35.63 23.16 29.18
C LEU A 576 36.01 24.13 28.05
N LEU A 577 35.05 24.87 27.52
CA LEU A 577 35.25 25.82 26.42
C LEU A 577 35.48 27.22 27.00
N ALA A 578 36.63 27.81 26.71
CA ALA A 578 36.91 29.19 27.10
C ALA A 578 35.98 30.17 26.35
N PRO A 579 35.41 31.20 27.03
CA PRO A 579 35.62 31.59 28.42
C PRO A 579 34.59 30.97 29.38
N SER A 580 34.99 29.92 30.11
CA SER A 580 34.17 29.28 31.15
C SER A 580 34.98 29.10 32.43
N ASP A 581 34.31 29.19 33.58
CA ASP A 581 34.90 28.95 34.90
C ASP A 581 35.00 27.46 35.21
N ALA A 582 35.84 27.11 36.19
CA ALA A 582 35.97 25.75 36.68
C ALA A 582 34.64 25.21 37.23
N LEU A 583 34.22 24.05 36.71
CA LEU A 583 33.00 23.36 37.13
C LEU A 583 33.10 22.88 38.59
N VAL A 584 32.46 23.60 39.51
CA VAL A 584 32.41 23.23 40.94
C VAL A 584 31.44 22.08 41.22
N ASP A 585 30.37 21.96 40.43
CA ASP A 585 29.40 20.86 40.51
C ASP A 585 28.90 20.51 39.10
N TYR A 586 28.91 19.22 38.77
CA TYR A 586 28.48 18.69 37.48
C TYR A 586 28.12 17.20 37.56
N VAL A 587 27.34 16.72 36.59
CA VAL A 587 27.08 15.29 36.34
C VAL A 587 27.25 15.03 34.85
N ILE A 588 28.11 14.08 34.50
CA ILE A 588 28.24 13.58 33.13
C ILE A 588 27.51 12.24 33.08
N GLY A 589 26.43 12.17 32.29
CA GLY A 589 25.71 10.94 31.99
C GLY A 589 26.00 10.46 30.57
N ASP A 590 25.94 9.15 30.37
CA ASP A 590 25.92 8.53 29.04
C ASP A 590 24.71 7.58 28.91
N SER A 591 24.11 7.52 27.72
CA SER A 591 22.99 6.65 27.41
C SER A 591 23.41 5.57 26.40
N LEU A 592 23.72 4.39 26.91
CA LEU A 592 23.99 3.22 26.07
C LEU A 592 22.69 2.42 25.86
N GLN A 593 21.91 2.80 24.85
CA GLN A 593 20.62 2.14 24.59
C GLN A 593 20.80 0.72 24.02
N TYR A 594 20.41 -0.29 24.79
CA TYR A 594 20.59 -1.70 24.42
C TYR A 594 19.30 -2.33 23.88
N TYR A 595 19.23 -2.59 22.57
CA TYR A 595 18.05 -3.16 21.91
C TYR A 595 18.19 -4.67 21.72
N THR A 596 17.43 -5.45 22.49
CA THR A 596 17.51 -6.93 22.49
C THR A 596 16.80 -7.58 21.30
N ASN A 597 15.84 -6.91 20.65
CA ASN A 597 14.96 -7.51 19.64
C ASN A 597 15.30 -7.09 18.20
N ALA A 598 15.82 -8.03 17.41
CA ALA A 598 16.24 -7.84 16.01
C ALA A 598 15.08 -7.64 14.99
N GLY A 599 13.88 -7.31 15.46
CA GLY A 599 12.66 -7.21 14.64
C GLY A 599 11.81 -5.94 14.87
N ARG A 600 12.30 -4.97 15.68
CA ARG A 600 11.70 -3.63 15.73
C ARG A 600 12.52 -2.65 14.91
N THR A 601 12.12 -2.44 13.65
CA THR A 601 12.39 -1.18 12.96
C THR A 601 11.72 -0.03 13.71
N ALA A 602 12.38 1.12 13.81
CA ALA A 602 11.81 2.33 14.41
C ALA A 602 10.74 2.94 13.48
N GLY A 603 9.51 2.46 13.58
CA GLY A 603 8.37 3.02 12.83
C GLY A 603 7.83 4.27 13.52
N GLY A 604 7.88 5.43 12.85
CA GLY A 604 7.41 6.68 13.46
C GLY A 604 7.51 7.99 12.66
N GLY A 605 7.91 7.98 11.39
CA GLY A 605 7.87 9.17 10.52
C GLY A 605 9.09 10.11 10.59
N GLY A 606 9.91 10.09 9.54
CA GLY A 606 11.04 10.99 9.33
C GLY A 606 11.74 10.65 8.00
N SER A 607 12.05 11.65 7.17
CA SER A 607 12.55 11.44 5.80
C SER A 607 14.06 11.13 5.77
N PRO A 608 14.56 10.19 4.94
CA PRO A 608 15.98 9.82 4.90
C PRO A 608 16.79 10.68 3.92
N SER A 609 18.03 11.06 4.28
CA SER A 609 19.00 11.64 3.34
C SER A 609 20.47 11.37 3.75
N SER A 610 21.36 11.30 2.74
CA SER A 610 22.83 11.22 2.80
C SER A 610 23.49 10.20 3.76
N ARG A 611 24.10 9.14 3.21
CA ARG A 611 24.96 8.20 3.96
C ARG A 611 26.44 8.55 3.83
N GLY A 612 27.01 9.13 4.88
CA GLY A 612 28.43 8.97 5.25
C GLY A 612 28.59 7.85 6.28
N MET A 613 29.82 7.43 6.60
CA MET A 613 30.05 6.52 7.73
C MET A 613 29.88 7.27 9.05
N SER A 614 28.72 7.12 9.68
CA SER A 614 28.38 7.75 10.96
C SER A 614 27.74 6.71 11.88
N TYR A 615 28.25 6.61 13.11
CA TYR A 615 27.83 5.60 14.09
C TYR A 615 26.58 6.05 14.87
N GLU A 616 25.42 6.06 14.19
CA GLU A 616 24.05 6.05 14.74
C GLU A 616 23.09 5.93 13.53
N THR A 617 22.05 5.08 13.45
CA THR A 617 21.43 4.13 14.39
C THR A 617 20.88 2.87 13.67
N PHE A 618 20.45 1.87 14.45
CA PHE A 618 19.60 0.67 14.16
C PHE A 618 19.22 0.29 12.72
N GLY A 619 19.42 -0.99 12.35
CA GLY A 619 18.56 -1.59 11.30
C GLY A 619 18.94 -2.89 10.55
N SER A 620 20.01 -3.63 10.86
CA SER A 620 20.27 -4.95 10.22
C SER A 620 21.18 -5.86 11.04
N PRO A 621 21.20 -7.19 10.80
CA PRO A 621 21.23 -8.15 11.91
C PRO A 621 22.60 -8.66 12.37
N SER A 622 22.54 -9.47 13.43
CA SER A 622 23.57 -10.40 13.94
C SER A 622 24.85 -9.80 14.55
N SER A 623 24.72 -9.29 15.78
CA SER A 623 25.50 -9.77 16.94
C SER A 623 24.89 -9.26 18.26
N ARG A 624 24.90 -10.08 19.32
CA ARG A 624 24.46 -9.70 20.69
C ARG A 624 25.62 -9.88 21.66
N VAL A 625 25.95 -8.84 22.44
CA VAL A 625 26.99 -8.91 23.48
C VAL A 625 26.32 -9.09 24.84
N TYR A 626 26.14 -10.34 25.26
CA TYR A 626 25.68 -10.64 26.61
C TYR A 626 26.83 -10.43 27.60
N PHE A 627 26.66 -9.50 28.54
CA PHE A 627 27.52 -9.39 29.71
C PHE A 627 27.06 -10.37 30.78
N ALA A 628 27.91 -11.33 31.13
CA ALA A 628 27.73 -12.24 32.26
C ALA A 628 28.94 -12.12 33.19
N GLY A 629 28.73 -11.69 34.43
CA GLY A 629 29.77 -11.63 35.44
C GLY A 629 30.19 -13.03 35.87
N ASN A 630 31.48 -13.34 35.74
CA ASN A 630 32.07 -14.56 36.31
C ASN A 630 32.56 -14.22 37.74
N PRO A 631 32.24 -15.02 38.79
CA PRO A 631 32.73 -14.80 40.15
C PRO A 631 34.26 -14.71 40.32
N ALA A 632 35.05 -15.11 39.31
CA ALA A 632 36.50 -14.93 39.28
C ALA A 632 36.98 -13.57 38.72
N ASN A 633 36.07 -12.67 38.32
CA ASN A 633 36.44 -11.34 37.80
C ASN A 633 36.86 -10.39 38.93
N PRO A 634 37.90 -9.54 38.74
CA PRO A 634 38.14 -8.42 39.64
C PRO A 634 37.01 -7.39 39.48
N ALA A 635 36.50 -6.87 40.60
CA ALA A 635 35.27 -6.07 40.64
C ALA A 635 35.33 -4.80 39.79
N GLY A 636 34.24 -4.52 39.07
CA GLY A 636 33.94 -3.20 38.50
C GLY A 636 33.42 -2.21 39.55
N LEU A 637 32.96 -1.04 39.08
CA LEU A 637 32.43 0.00 39.96
C LEU A 637 31.10 -0.44 40.58
N SER A 638 31.01 -0.33 41.91
CA SER A 638 29.83 -0.73 42.67
C SER A 638 28.66 0.24 42.49
N THR A 639 27.44 -0.28 42.64
CA THR A 639 26.27 0.56 42.92
C THR A 639 26.22 0.92 44.42
N PRO A 640 25.89 2.16 44.83
CA PRO A 640 25.84 2.53 46.24
C PRO A 640 24.92 1.64 47.08
N ALA A 641 25.38 1.23 48.27
CA ALA A 641 24.55 0.51 49.22
C ALA A 641 23.34 1.37 49.64
N GLY A 642 22.13 0.81 49.54
CA GLY A 642 20.90 1.55 49.79
C GLY A 642 20.32 2.28 48.57
N TYR A 643 20.92 2.18 47.38
CA TYR A 643 20.31 2.77 46.17
C TYR A 643 19.03 2.02 45.78
N ALA A 644 17.89 2.65 46.06
CA ALA A 644 16.55 2.09 45.87
C ALA A 644 15.76 2.95 44.86
N PRO A 645 15.94 2.76 43.54
CA PRO A 645 15.11 3.43 42.56
C PRO A 645 13.66 2.95 42.76
N PHE A 646 12.79 3.87 43.20
CA PHE A 646 11.38 3.62 43.51
C PHE A 646 11.12 2.64 44.69
N GLY A 647 12.03 2.61 45.68
CA GLY A 647 11.73 2.08 47.02
C GLY A 647 12.07 0.61 47.28
N THR A 648 12.55 -0.14 46.29
CA THR A 648 13.12 -1.48 46.50
C THR A 648 14.64 -1.40 46.64
N THR A 649 15.18 -1.69 47.82
CA THR A 649 16.63 -1.73 48.07
C THR A 649 17.27 -2.85 47.27
N ILE A 650 18.07 -2.51 46.25
CA ILE A 650 18.84 -3.48 45.48
C ILE A 650 20.13 -3.79 46.24
N THR A 651 20.48 -5.07 46.37
CA THR A 651 21.79 -5.48 46.89
C THR A 651 22.88 -5.00 45.94
N PRO A 652 23.99 -4.39 46.42
CA PRO A 652 25.07 -3.95 45.54
C PRO A 652 25.58 -5.07 44.64
N TYR A 653 25.63 -4.81 43.34
CA TYR A 653 26.14 -5.75 42.34
C TYR A 653 27.28 -5.11 41.54
N ASP A 654 28.17 -5.95 41.00
CA ASP A 654 29.18 -5.51 40.06
C ASP A 654 28.49 -5.12 38.74
N THR A 655 28.64 -3.86 38.35
CA THR A 655 28.07 -3.31 37.12
C THR A 655 28.81 -3.75 35.86
N GLY A 656 30.00 -4.34 36.00
CA GLY A 656 30.93 -4.64 34.92
C GLY A 656 31.63 -3.41 34.34
N VAL A 657 31.18 -2.20 34.69
CA VAL A 657 31.72 -0.93 34.20
C VAL A 657 33.06 -0.64 34.90
N ARG A 658 34.04 -0.24 34.09
CA ARG A 658 35.39 0.10 34.54
C ARG A 658 35.73 1.49 34.03
N CYS A 659 36.26 2.32 34.91
CA CYS A 659 36.83 3.61 34.55
C CYS A 659 38.36 3.51 34.51
N THR A 660 38.99 4.29 33.65
CA THR A 660 40.43 4.62 33.73
C THR A 660 40.57 6.09 33.39
N ALA A 661 40.99 6.90 34.35
CA ALA A 661 41.11 8.34 34.22
C ALA A 661 42.54 8.74 33.83
N PHE A 662 42.67 9.85 33.11
CA PHE A 662 43.92 10.39 32.61
C PHE A 662 43.96 11.91 32.81
N GLY A 663 45.14 12.52 32.74
CA GLY A 663 45.27 13.99 32.77
C GLY A 663 44.89 14.68 34.09
N GLY A 664 44.98 13.97 35.22
CA GLY A 664 44.63 14.50 36.55
C GLY A 664 43.18 14.23 36.99
N ALA A 665 42.31 13.75 36.09
CA ALA A 665 40.97 13.30 36.46
C ALA A 665 41.02 12.05 37.36
N VAL A 666 39.97 11.85 38.15
CA VAL A 666 39.80 10.72 39.09
C VAL A 666 38.55 9.92 38.69
N CYS A 667 38.61 8.60 38.79
CA CYS A 667 37.45 7.75 38.51
C CYS A 667 36.36 7.87 39.59
N PRO A 668 35.07 7.71 39.25
CA PRO A 668 34.00 7.68 40.23
C PRO A 668 34.10 6.44 41.11
N ASP A 669 33.82 6.61 42.41
CA ASP A 669 33.83 5.53 43.41
C ASP A 669 32.65 4.56 43.23
N SER A 670 31.57 5.05 42.62
CA SER A 670 30.36 4.26 42.34
C SER A 670 29.61 4.80 41.13
N ILE A 671 28.78 3.96 40.51
CA ILE A 671 27.88 4.38 39.44
C ILE A 671 26.43 3.99 39.75
N VAL A 672 25.51 4.70 39.11
CA VAL A 672 24.07 4.62 39.36
C VAL A 672 23.37 4.34 38.03
N ALA A 673 22.66 3.22 37.93
CA ALA A 673 21.84 2.91 36.77
C ALA A 673 20.61 3.82 36.73
N GLY A 674 20.56 4.75 35.77
CA GLY A 674 19.39 5.58 35.51
C GLY A 674 18.38 4.82 34.66
N GLY A 675 17.16 4.64 35.14
CA GLY A 675 16.11 3.92 34.42
C GLY A 675 14.70 4.32 34.83
N SER A 676 13.85 4.59 33.83
CA SER A 676 12.39 4.68 34.00
C SER A 676 11.77 3.32 33.73
N SER A 677 11.13 2.71 34.73
CA SER A 677 10.63 1.32 34.70
C SER A 677 9.22 1.19 34.11
N GLY A 678 9.02 1.71 32.90
CA GLY A 678 7.78 1.60 32.13
C GLY A 678 7.54 0.22 31.49
N GLY A 679 7.54 -0.87 32.29
CA GLY A 679 7.22 -2.21 31.77
C GLY A 679 7.43 -3.34 32.78
N GLY A 680 6.38 -4.13 33.03
CA GLY A 680 6.44 -5.30 33.91
C GLY A 680 7.10 -6.52 33.24
N GLY A 681 8.19 -7.01 33.81
CA GLY A 681 8.90 -8.21 33.37
C GLY A 681 10.21 -8.41 34.13
N THR A 682 10.76 -9.62 34.13
CA THR A 682 11.96 -10.00 34.91
C THR A 682 13.29 -9.52 34.31
N PHE A 683 13.30 -8.35 33.66
CA PHE A 683 14.48 -7.77 33.01
C PHE A 683 14.59 -6.28 33.31
N LEU A 684 15.71 -5.86 33.90
CA LEU A 684 16.00 -4.46 34.17
C LEU A 684 16.46 -3.76 32.87
N TYR A 685 15.80 -2.67 32.52
CA TYR A 685 16.23 -1.76 31.46
C TYR A 685 16.91 -0.53 32.10
N SER A 686 18.23 -0.43 32.02
CA SER A 686 18.94 0.82 32.28
C SER A 686 18.98 1.67 31.01
N TYR A 687 18.64 2.95 31.13
CA TYR A 687 18.61 3.93 30.04
C TYR A 687 19.79 4.91 30.09
N GLY A 688 20.63 4.83 31.13
CA GLY A 688 21.91 5.50 31.22
C GLY A 688 22.61 5.20 32.54
N TRP A 689 23.79 5.79 32.73
CA TRP A 689 24.54 5.70 33.98
C TRP A 689 24.93 7.09 34.49
N GLY A 690 24.72 7.34 35.79
CA GLY A 690 25.29 8.48 36.52
C GLY A 690 26.53 8.05 37.29
N ALA A 691 27.49 8.96 37.44
CA ALA A 691 28.77 8.73 38.12
C ALA A 691 28.85 9.52 39.44
N ASN A 692 29.33 8.88 40.50
CA ASN A 692 29.42 9.45 41.85
C ASN A 692 30.85 9.41 42.40
N TRP A 693 31.26 10.48 43.09
CA TRP A 693 32.53 10.60 43.79
C TRP A 693 32.27 10.99 45.26
N SER A 694 32.98 10.35 46.19
CA SER A 694 32.79 10.48 47.64
C SER A 694 33.82 11.40 48.30
N THR A 695 34.98 11.60 47.67
CA THR A 695 36.14 12.33 48.23
C THR A 695 36.39 13.69 47.56
N GLY A 696 35.42 14.18 46.77
CA GLY A 696 35.53 15.37 45.91
C GLY A 696 35.45 14.99 44.43
N LYS A 697 34.91 15.88 43.60
CA LYS A 697 34.76 15.65 42.15
C LYS A 697 36.09 15.88 41.42
N PRO A 698 36.31 15.26 40.24
CA PRO A 698 37.50 15.49 39.45
C PRO A 698 37.67 16.96 39.09
N VAL A 699 38.84 17.52 39.40
CA VAL A 699 39.26 18.80 38.85
C VAL A 699 39.68 18.55 37.40
N PHE A 700 38.91 19.05 36.45
CA PHE A 700 39.35 19.06 35.06
C PHE A 700 40.48 20.09 34.89
N PRO A 701 41.58 19.75 34.17
CA PRO A 701 42.50 20.77 33.70
C PRO A 701 41.79 21.69 32.70
N VAL A 702 42.14 22.97 32.73
CA VAL A 702 41.64 24.03 31.84
C VAL A 702 42.41 24.04 30.52
#